data_AF-A0A7G8DJL0-F1
#
_entry.id   AF-A0A7G8DJL0-F1
#
_cell.length_a   1.000
_cell.length_b   1.000
_cell.length_c   1.000
_cell.angle_alpha   90.00
_cell.angle_beta   90.00
_cell.angle_gamma   90.00
#
_symmetry.space_group_name_H-M   'P 1'
#
loop_
_entity.id
_entity.type
_entity.pdbx_description
1 polymer ?
#
loop_
_entity_poly.entity_id
_entity_poly.type
_entity_poly.pdbx_seq_one_letter_code
_entity_poly.pdbx_strand_id
1 'polypeptide(L)'
;MVLSHPNREEDQLKAQRLTQLDRSIERVVLQRQNPISGLLPASTAHTVHGNYGDAWVRDCIYSIQCVWGLAIAHRRQRGRCQRCWELEQRVIDLMRGLLNAMMRQAEKVERFKGSLDPLDALHAKYDSANGAPVVPDDGWGHLQLDATSLFLLQLAQLSSSGLAVIHNTHEACFIQNLVYYVARAYRVADYGIWERGDKGNHGLPERNASSIGMAKAALEALNGVDLCASHGDGSMQVLIPHGAVVRLRRALTGLLPRESASKEVDSACLSVVGYPAWAVEDRALVERTNRRIRRELGGLYGYKRFRRDGHQTVVEDISRLHYEREELATFEGIESEWPLFLAYELVTACFEQRWDDASLWRERLQALQVKRDGERLFPELYLVPAEQLELERRTPGSQKRIANENVPLLWTQSLAWIGDMLLDGLIKAEDLDPCGRRLPATLGADTVLVSLVPGNDAVAKKLQKLGLPVSDPQSADLPVLPSEALRERLSNVGADQALGLSGHPPLRPETAVTARLYRQGGQQLAFLPSVLEEGTFFLSHDPRQLIESIVNELHLLQRHWQGQGAPLLLIPVQAALLEREEMLLLELTQRLQSGNIEGVAVEFADLESLASKAQWLTLPEESEHSRLPDNTQQAAELLQASTDLSDLTAAQEQELDDIPLEELRQRLWSSHSLREQAEVLELLTQRLGQQAILSGPKGAPVELSTLQQEIYRRGLSQEDWNVARRCAGAMGLIHPQLEDALTDLLSRQKQVVIGRNYSSESRLTSPISNQSIAALIDRTCGSDGRERMLQQELLLALDGIARREPSMIRGSLTFQLGQLLLLLTSELAAEQHCSQDEAFEALCDEPPHRISLRLRTVLADVDHARAALQRRELLHLSGKVEWNIPEPLDESPSGSDWLQHRIRLGSLQQVPKEFYAGIWSLLHHCHGLVIGDKLERRNRLTSALLREKTPGERNFAIQVEHLLSRIGAPEYRQLCTESLLSLMAFATANPNMHFDDDIALDVVIGHAVRVGWRNRHPEQKTVDYSQYKAAAWAQFYRSSPAECREWQIQALRELADQEALR
;
A
#
# COMPACT_ATOMS: atom_id res chain seq x y z
N MET A 1 21.21 -47.45 40.25
CA MET A 1 20.43 -48.18 39.23
C MET A 1 19.09 -48.56 39.86
N VAL A 2 18.11 -47.66 39.79
CA VAL A 2 16.71 -47.94 40.12
C VAL A 2 15.99 -47.86 38.77
N LEU A 3 15.71 -49.03 38.19
CA LEU A 3 14.87 -49.14 37.01
C LEU A 3 13.46 -48.72 37.42
N SER A 4 13.03 -47.52 37.04
CA SER A 4 11.64 -47.09 37.18
C SER A 4 10.77 -48.07 36.39
N HIS A 5 9.90 -48.81 37.09
CA HIS A 5 8.89 -49.64 36.44
C HIS A 5 8.03 -48.77 35.51
N PRO A 6 7.82 -49.14 34.22
CA PRO A 6 6.84 -48.48 33.38
C PRO A 6 5.44 -48.65 33.99
N ASN A 7 4.71 -47.55 34.09
CA ASN A 7 3.43 -47.43 34.79
C ASN A 7 2.32 -48.14 33.97
N ARG A 8 2.24 -49.47 34.08
CA ARG A 8 1.36 -50.34 33.26
C ARG A 8 -0.12 -49.91 33.25
N GLU A 9 -0.62 -49.32 34.34
CA GLU A 9 -2.00 -48.83 34.44
C GLU A 9 -2.25 -47.60 33.56
N GLU A 10 -1.30 -46.68 33.50
CA GLU A 10 -1.36 -45.47 32.67
C GLU A 10 -1.30 -45.81 31.18
N ASP A 11 -0.45 -46.78 30.81
CA ASP A 11 -0.34 -47.28 29.44
C ASP A 11 -1.63 -48.00 29.00
N GLN A 12 -2.28 -48.74 29.89
CA GLN A 12 -3.58 -49.36 29.63
C GLN A 12 -4.68 -48.31 29.42
N LEU A 13 -4.72 -47.25 30.24
CA LEU A 13 -5.69 -46.17 30.09
C LEU A 13 -5.50 -45.42 28.77
N LYS A 14 -4.25 -45.12 28.39
CA LYS A 14 -3.92 -44.52 27.08
C LYS A 14 -4.36 -45.42 25.93
N ALA A 15 -4.15 -46.73 26.02
CA ALA A 15 -4.59 -47.68 24.98
C ALA A 15 -6.12 -47.75 24.84
N GLN A 16 -6.86 -47.71 25.95
CA GLN A 16 -8.32 -47.65 25.92
C GLN A 16 -8.83 -46.36 25.27
N ARG A 17 -8.25 -45.21 25.66
CA ARG A 17 -8.58 -43.89 25.07
C ARG A 17 -8.27 -43.85 23.57
N LEU A 18 -7.11 -44.33 23.14
CA LEU A 18 -6.76 -44.42 21.73
C LEU A 18 -7.76 -45.26 20.94
N THR A 19 -8.17 -46.41 21.49
CA THR A 19 -9.15 -47.29 20.84
C THR A 19 -10.54 -46.63 20.72
N GLN A 20 -10.93 -45.83 21.72
CA GLN A 20 -12.17 -45.05 21.68
C GLN A 20 -12.10 -43.95 20.62
N LEU A 21 -11.02 -43.15 20.62
CA LEU A 21 -10.81 -42.09 19.64
C LEU A 21 -10.79 -42.63 18.21
N ASP A 22 -10.10 -43.74 17.97
CA ASP A 22 -10.05 -44.40 16.66
C ASP A 22 -11.46 -44.76 16.17
N ARG A 23 -12.28 -45.39 17.02
CA ARG A 23 -13.67 -45.74 16.68
C ARG A 23 -14.53 -44.52 16.37
N SER A 24 -14.41 -43.45 17.17
CA SER A 24 -15.20 -42.23 16.97
C SER A 24 -14.75 -41.49 15.71
N ILE A 25 -13.45 -41.37 15.45
CA ILE A 25 -12.90 -40.72 14.25
C ILE A 25 -13.26 -41.53 12.99
N GLU A 26 -13.18 -42.87 13.04
CA GLU A 26 -13.61 -43.73 11.94
C GLU A 26 -15.07 -43.45 11.55
N ARG A 27 -15.95 -43.43 12.54
CA ARG A 27 -17.39 -43.26 12.35
C ARG A 27 -17.78 -41.85 11.89
N VAL A 28 -17.12 -40.83 12.42
CA VAL A 28 -17.52 -39.42 12.21
C VAL A 28 -16.76 -38.79 11.04
N VAL A 29 -15.51 -39.17 10.78
CA VAL A 29 -14.67 -38.53 9.75
C VAL A 29 -14.40 -39.49 8.60
N LEU A 30 -13.77 -40.64 8.85
CA LEU A 30 -13.24 -41.49 7.78
C LEU A 30 -14.32 -42.14 6.92
N GLN A 31 -15.48 -42.51 7.50
CA GLN A 31 -16.62 -43.01 6.72
C GLN A 31 -17.23 -41.98 5.75
N ARG A 32 -16.94 -40.70 5.94
CA ARG A 32 -17.41 -39.61 5.09
C ARG A 32 -16.38 -39.18 4.05
N GLN A 33 -15.14 -39.63 4.19
CA GLN A 33 -14.09 -39.34 3.23
C GLN A 33 -14.36 -40.08 1.92
N ASN A 34 -14.37 -39.34 0.81
CA ASN A 34 -14.58 -39.97 -0.49
C ASN A 34 -13.38 -40.88 -0.83
N PRO A 35 -13.62 -42.15 -1.22
CA PRO A 35 -12.56 -43.13 -1.43
C PRO A 35 -11.72 -42.89 -2.69
N ILE A 36 -12.16 -42.03 -3.62
CA ILE A 36 -11.48 -41.76 -4.88
C ILE A 36 -10.78 -40.39 -4.83
N SER A 37 -11.52 -39.34 -4.48
CA SER A 37 -10.96 -37.98 -4.43
C SER A 37 -10.17 -37.72 -3.15
N GLY A 38 -10.42 -38.48 -2.07
CA GLY A 38 -9.89 -38.22 -0.74
C GLY A 38 -10.55 -37.05 -0.01
N LEU A 39 -11.46 -36.31 -0.65
CA LEU A 39 -12.08 -35.10 -0.10
C LEU A 39 -13.12 -35.41 0.98
N LEU A 40 -13.34 -34.45 1.88
CA LEU A 40 -14.35 -34.49 2.93
C LEU A 40 -15.44 -33.44 2.66
N PRO A 41 -16.74 -33.79 2.81
CA PRO A 41 -17.79 -32.78 2.85
C PRO A 41 -17.67 -31.94 4.14
N ALA A 42 -18.00 -30.66 4.08
CA ALA A 42 -17.98 -29.78 5.26
C ALA A 42 -18.98 -30.22 6.35
N SER A 43 -20.15 -30.74 5.96
CA SER A 43 -21.15 -31.33 6.86
C SER A 43 -22.11 -32.29 6.13
N THR A 44 -22.89 -33.04 6.90
CA THR A 44 -24.01 -33.87 6.41
C THR A 44 -25.32 -33.11 6.23
N ALA A 45 -25.39 -31.83 6.63
CA ALA A 45 -26.61 -31.05 6.58
C ALA A 45 -26.73 -30.25 5.25
N HIS A 46 -27.76 -30.52 4.46
CA HIS A 46 -28.20 -29.58 3.43
C HIS A 46 -29.02 -28.48 4.12
N THR A 47 -28.48 -27.27 4.24
CA THR A 47 -29.19 -26.14 4.84
C THR A 47 -29.46 -25.07 3.79
N VAL A 48 -30.31 -24.10 4.13
CA VAL A 48 -30.58 -22.94 3.25
C VAL A 48 -29.32 -22.08 3.04
N HIS A 49 -28.32 -22.19 3.91
CA HIS A 49 -27.07 -21.41 3.85
C HIS A 49 -25.97 -22.05 2.99
N GLY A 50 -26.22 -23.22 2.39
CA GLY A 50 -25.30 -23.87 1.47
C GLY A 50 -25.44 -25.39 1.41
N ASN A 51 -24.99 -25.98 0.30
CA ASN A 51 -24.79 -27.41 0.22
C ASN A 51 -23.48 -27.79 0.94
N TYR A 52 -23.54 -28.07 2.24
CA TYR A 52 -22.37 -28.52 3.00
C TYR A 52 -21.86 -29.92 2.58
N GLY A 53 -22.49 -30.55 1.58
CA GLY A 53 -21.95 -31.72 0.90
C GLY A 53 -20.74 -31.43 -0.01
N ASP A 54 -20.46 -30.17 -0.30
CA ASP A 54 -19.25 -29.77 -1.03
C ASP A 54 -18.02 -29.79 -0.09
N ALA A 55 -16.83 -29.90 -0.68
CA ALA A 55 -15.55 -29.93 0.01
C ALA A 55 -14.92 -28.53 0.02
N TRP A 56 -14.96 -27.86 1.15
CA TRP A 56 -14.22 -26.61 1.38
C TRP A 56 -12.76 -26.92 1.71
N VAL A 57 -11.84 -26.16 1.12
CA VAL A 57 -10.39 -26.32 1.33
C VAL A 57 -10.04 -26.26 2.82
N ARG A 58 -10.55 -25.23 3.52
CA ARG A 58 -10.29 -24.98 4.94
C ARG A 58 -10.85 -26.09 5.83
N ASP A 59 -12.11 -26.44 5.65
CA ASP A 59 -12.80 -27.47 6.42
C ASP A 59 -12.14 -28.84 6.24
N CYS A 60 -11.73 -29.19 5.02
CA CYS A 60 -10.97 -30.41 4.74
C CYS A 60 -9.67 -30.46 5.57
N ILE A 61 -8.89 -29.38 5.58
CA ILE A 61 -7.60 -29.33 6.27
C ILE A 61 -7.78 -29.40 7.79
N TYR A 62 -8.68 -28.61 8.38
CA TYR A 62 -8.89 -28.68 9.82
C TYR A 62 -9.51 -30.01 10.26
N SER A 63 -10.37 -30.62 9.44
CA SER A 63 -11.00 -31.90 9.77
C SER A 63 -10.02 -33.07 9.72
N ILE A 64 -9.07 -33.06 8.77
CA ILE A 64 -8.12 -34.16 8.60
C ILE A 64 -7.04 -34.18 9.69
N GLN A 65 -6.83 -33.07 10.41
CA GLN A 65 -5.82 -32.99 11.47
C GLN A 65 -6.03 -34.04 12.57
N CYS A 66 -7.26 -34.32 12.99
CA CYS A 66 -7.51 -35.37 13.99
C CYS A 66 -7.10 -36.77 13.50
N VAL A 67 -7.20 -37.05 12.19
CA VAL A 67 -6.73 -38.30 11.58
C VAL A 67 -5.20 -38.36 11.58
N TRP A 68 -4.53 -37.23 11.27
CA TRP A 68 -3.08 -37.13 11.36
C TRP A 68 -2.58 -37.33 12.80
N GLY A 69 -3.21 -36.67 13.78
CA GLY A 69 -2.95 -36.88 15.20
C GLY A 69 -3.18 -38.32 15.65
N LEU A 70 -4.25 -38.97 15.17
CA LEU A 70 -4.53 -40.38 15.45
C LEU A 70 -3.46 -41.30 14.86
N ALA A 71 -2.99 -41.03 13.64
CA ALA A 71 -1.91 -41.79 13.01
C ALA A 71 -0.62 -41.72 13.84
N ILE A 72 -0.25 -40.50 14.26
CA ILE A 72 0.90 -40.26 15.16
C ILE A 72 0.70 -41.01 16.48
N ALA A 73 -0.47 -40.94 17.11
CA ALA A 73 -0.75 -41.63 18.37
C ALA A 73 -0.57 -43.15 18.26
N HIS A 74 -1.08 -43.77 17.19
CA HIS A 74 -0.83 -45.19 16.89
C HIS A 74 0.65 -45.47 16.68
N ARG A 75 1.37 -44.63 15.92
CA ARG A 75 2.81 -44.75 15.68
C ARG A 75 3.60 -44.74 16.99
N ARG A 76 3.25 -43.84 17.90
CA ARG A 76 3.91 -43.68 19.22
C ARG A 76 3.63 -44.86 20.14
N GLN A 77 2.41 -45.39 20.14
CA GLN A 77 2.03 -46.45 21.08
C GLN A 77 2.39 -47.86 20.58
N ARG A 78 2.28 -48.11 19.27
CA ARG A 78 2.41 -49.46 18.67
C ARG A 78 3.55 -49.58 17.66
N GLY A 79 4.29 -48.50 17.38
CA GLY A 79 5.22 -48.42 16.27
C GLY A 79 4.50 -48.32 14.92
N ARG A 80 5.26 -48.44 13.83
CA ARG A 80 4.69 -48.48 12.47
C ARG A 80 3.85 -49.75 12.30
N CYS A 81 2.54 -49.59 12.16
CA CYS A 81 1.59 -50.67 11.93
C CYS A 81 0.67 -50.37 10.74
N GLN A 82 -0.07 -51.37 10.25
CA GLN A 82 -0.99 -51.21 9.11
C GLN A 82 -1.97 -50.05 9.33
N ARG A 83 -2.60 -49.96 10.51
CA ARG A 83 -3.56 -48.89 10.80
C ARG A 83 -2.94 -47.50 10.75
N CYS A 84 -1.72 -47.35 11.27
CA CYS A 84 -0.95 -46.10 11.18
C CYS A 84 -0.73 -45.70 9.72
N TRP A 85 -0.28 -46.63 8.89
CA TRP A 85 -0.05 -46.40 7.47
C TRP A 85 -1.35 -46.04 6.73
N GLU A 86 -2.44 -46.75 6.98
CA GLU A 86 -3.76 -46.45 6.40
C GLU A 86 -4.21 -45.03 6.74
N LEU A 87 -4.10 -44.61 8.00
CA LEU A 87 -4.46 -43.26 8.43
C LEU A 87 -3.58 -42.19 7.79
N GLU A 88 -2.27 -42.44 7.63
CA GLU A 88 -1.36 -41.55 6.90
C GLU A 88 -1.76 -41.42 5.43
N GLN A 89 -2.13 -42.52 4.77
CA GLN A 89 -2.63 -42.47 3.40
C GLN A 89 -3.93 -41.67 3.31
N ARG A 90 -4.83 -41.78 4.28
CA ARG A 90 -6.06 -40.97 4.31
C ARG A 90 -5.79 -39.47 4.39
N VAL A 91 -4.76 -39.06 5.13
CA VAL A 91 -4.32 -37.66 5.20
C VAL A 91 -3.73 -37.23 3.84
N ILE A 92 -2.86 -38.05 3.24
CA ILE A 92 -2.25 -37.78 1.94
C ILE A 92 -3.31 -37.68 0.84
N ASP A 93 -4.25 -38.62 0.78
CA ASP A 93 -5.32 -38.67 -0.22
C ASP A 93 -6.15 -37.38 -0.21
N LEU A 94 -6.50 -36.86 0.97
CA LEU A 94 -7.23 -35.59 1.08
C LEU A 94 -6.41 -34.39 0.58
N MET A 95 -5.15 -34.27 1.01
CA MET A 95 -4.29 -33.18 0.58
C MET A 95 -4.03 -33.24 -0.93
N ARG A 96 -3.87 -34.44 -1.49
CA ARG A 96 -3.75 -34.65 -2.94
C ARG A 96 -5.06 -34.35 -3.67
N GLY A 97 -6.21 -34.67 -3.08
CA GLY A 97 -7.52 -34.29 -3.61
C GLY A 97 -7.64 -32.79 -3.80
N LEU A 98 -7.26 -32.01 -2.78
CA LEU A 98 -7.23 -30.54 -2.84
C LEU A 98 -6.21 -30.03 -3.86
N LEU A 99 -5.00 -30.60 -3.87
CA LEU A 99 -3.96 -30.25 -4.85
C LEU A 99 -4.46 -30.45 -6.28
N ASN A 100 -5.04 -31.60 -6.58
CA ASN A 100 -5.58 -31.92 -7.90
C ASN A 100 -6.71 -30.95 -8.31
N ALA A 101 -7.59 -30.59 -7.37
CA ALA A 101 -8.66 -29.63 -7.61
C ALA A 101 -8.12 -28.22 -7.93
N MET A 102 -7.08 -27.79 -7.23
CA MET A 102 -6.41 -26.51 -7.49
C MET A 102 -5.59 -26.52 -8.78
N MET A 103 -4.86 -27.61 -9.08
CA MET A 103 -4.05 -27.75 -10.30
C MET A 103 -4.89 -27.74 -11.58
N ARG A 104 -6.14 -28.21 -11.52
CA ARG A 104 -7.08 -28.09 -12.65
C ARG A 104 -7.48 -26.64 -12.98
N GLN A 105 -7.13 -25.69 -12.11
CA GLN A 105 -7.34 -24.26 -12.28
C GLN A 105 -5.98 -23.52 -12.37
N ALA A 106 -4.93 -24.17 -12.88
CA ALA A 106 -3.61 -23.55 -13.01
C ALA A 106 -3.64 -22.25 -13.82
N GLU A 107 -4.50 -22.16 -14.84
CA GLU A 107 -4.70 -20.94 -15.63
C GLU A 107 -5.23 -19.77 -14.80
N LYS A 108 -5.98 -20.03 -13.73
CA LYS A 108 -6.44 -18.99 -12.80
C LYS A 108 -5.29 -18.47 -11.94
N VAL A 109 -4.47 -19.38 -11.42
CA VAL A 109 -3.26 -19.01 -10.66
C VAL A 109 -2.35 -18.14 -11.52
N GLU A 110 -2.17 -18.49 -12.80
CA GLU A 110 -1.40 -17.70 -13.75
C GLU A 110 -1.97 -16.29 -13.93
N ARG A 111 -3.28 -16.16 -14.20
CA ARG A 111 -3.92 -14.84 -14.40
C ARG A 111 -3.87 -13.99 -13.13
N PHE A 112 -4.15 -14.59 -11.97
CA PHE A 112 -4.18 -13.90 -10.68
C PHE A 112 -2.81 -13.30 -10.31
N LYS A 113 -1.69 -13.91 -10.73
CA LYS A 113 -0.35 -13.31 -10.57
C LYS A 113 -0.25 -11.92 -11.20
N GLY A 114 -0.98 -11.64 -12.27
CA GLY A 114 -1.07 -10.30 -12.87
C GLY A 114 -2.23 -9.47 -12.33
N SER A 115 -3.45 -10.02 -12.40
CA SER A 115 -4.69 -9.26 -12.21
C SER A 115 -4.98 -8.91 -10.75
N LEU A 116 -4.67 -9.81 -9.81
CA LEU A 116 -5.12 -9.76 -8.42
C LEU A 116 -6.65 -9.63 -8.26
N ASP A 117 -7.41 -9.98 -9.29
CA ASP A 117 -8.86 -9.84 -9.34
C ASP A 117 -9.53 -11.06 -8.67
N PRO A 118 -10.58 -10.86 -7.84
CA PRO A 118 -11.35 -11.97 -7.28
C PRO A 118 -11.88 -12.99 -8.30
N LEU A 119 -12.18 -12.57 -9.54
CA LEU A 119 -12.67 -13.48 -10.59
C LEU A 119 -11.60 -14.43 -11.13
N ASP A 120 -10.33 -14.07 -10.98
CA ASP A 120 -9.20 -14.93 -11.33
C ASP A 120 -8.75 -15.82 -10.15
N ALA A 121 -9.46 -15.76 -9.02
CA ALA A 121 -9.09 -16.53 -7.83
C ALA A 121 -9.39 -18.03 -7.96
N LEU A 122 -8.62 -18.84 -7.23
CA LEU A 122 -8.95 -20.25 -7.04
C LEU A 122 -10.29 -20.39 -6.33
N HIS A 123 -11.06 -21.40 -6.70
CA HIS A 123 -12.28 -21.73 -5.97
C HIS A 123 -11.96 -22.21 -4.55
N ALA A 124 -12.73 -21.73 -3.58
CA ALA A 124 -12.63 -22.13 -2.18
C ALA A 124 -13.28 -23.49 -1.86
N LYS A 125 -14.17 -23.99 -2.74
CA LYS A 125 -14.96 -25.21 -2.54
C LYS A 125 -15.11 -26.03 -3.83
N TYR A 126 -15.23 -27.33 -3.68
CA TYR A 126 -15.22 -28.31 -4.76
C TYR A 126 -16.26 -29.42 -4.56
N ASP A 127 -16.61 -30.11 -5.64
CA ASP A 127 -17.41 -31.33 -5.54
C ASP A 127 -16.61 -32.41 -4.80
N SER A 128 -17.19 -32.97 -3.74
CA SER A 128 -16.50 -33.94 -2.89
C SER A 128 -16.13 -35.23 -3.63
N ALA A 129 -16.80 -35.60 -4.72
CA ALA A 129 -16.55 -36.85 -5.42
C ALA A 129 -15.48 -36.74 -6.50
N ASN A 130 -15.40 -35.62 -7.21
CA ASN A 130 -14.50 -35.45 -8.36
C ASN A 130 -13.55 -34.25 -8.25
N GLY A 131 -13.76 -33.32 -7.31
CA GLY A 131 -12.92 -32.13 -7.12
C GLY A 131 -13.12 -31.05 -8.21
N ALA A 132 -14.28 -31.00 -8.86
CA ALA A 132 -14.63 -29.97 -9.83
C ALA A 132 -15.24 -28.73 -9.15
N PRO A 133 -15.15 -27.55 -9.79
CA PRO A 133 -15.94 -26.37 -9.44
C PRO A 133 -17.44 -26.68 -9.30
N VAL A 134 -18.06 -26.20 -8.23
CA VAL A 134 -19.50 -26.41 -7.91
C VAL A 134 -20.35 -25.16 -8.09
N VAL A 135 -19.73 -23.99 -8.23
CA VAL A 135 -20.39 -22.69 -8.42
C VAL A 135 -19.59 -21.85 -9.43
N PRO A 136 -20.22 -20.86 -10.11
CA PRO A 136 -19.52 -19.94 -11.02
C PRO A 136 -18.53 -19.00 -10.30
N ASP A 137 -17.62 -18.39 -11.05
CA ASP A 137 -16.56 -17.51 -10.52
C ASP A 137 -17.08 -16.27 -9.76
N ASP A 138 -18.22 -15.73 -10.16
CA ASP A 138 -18.92 -14.61 -9.52
C ASP A 138 -20.02 -15.06 -8.55
N GLY A 139 -20.27 -16.37 -8.45
CA GLY A 139 -21.34 -16.95 -7.64
C GLY A 139 -20.99 -17.13 -6.17
N TRP A 140 -19.74 -16.88 -5.77
CA TRP A 140 -19.27 -17.09 -4.40
C TRP A 140 -18.03 -16.24 -4.07
N GLY A 141 -17.81 -15.98 -2.79
CA GLY A 141 -16.60 -15.32 -2.28
C GLY A 141 -15.37 -16.22 -2.34
N HIS A 142 -14.91 -16.55 -3.56
CA HIS A 142 -13.86 -17.55 -3.79
C HIS A 142 -12.46 -17.11 -3.37
N LEU A 143 -12.14 -15.82 -3.52
CA LEU A 143 -10.84 -15.30 -3.10
C LEU A 143 -10.74 -15.37 -1.57
N GLN A 144 -10.13 -16.45 -1.08
CA GLN A 144 -9.92 -16.77 0.34
C GLN A 144 -8.45 -17.14 0.53
N LEU A 145 -7.63 -16.12 0.77
CA LEU A 145 -6.18 -16.29 0.84
C LEU A 145 -5.77 -17.08 2.09
N ASP A 146 -6.57 -17.04 3.14
CA ASP A 146 -6.36 -17.85 4.35
C ASP A 146 -6.46 -19.35 4.05
N ALA A 147 -7.41 -19.79 3.22
CA ALA A 147 -7.60 -21.20 2.90
C ALA A 147 -6.43 -21.78 2.08
N THR A 148 -6.00 -21.08 1.03
CA THR A 148 -4.81 -21.48 0.25
C THR A 148 -3.55 -21.43 1.10
N SER A 149 -3.41 -20.44 1.98
CA SER A 149 -2.28 -20.35 2.90
C SER A 149 -2.27 -21.47 3.93
N LEU A 150 -3.43 -21.85 4.46
CA LEU A 150 -3.57 -22.98 5.38
C LEU A 150 -3.17 -24.30 4.70
N PHE A 151 -3.52 -24.49 3.42
CA PHE A 151 -3.07 -25.64 2.64
C PHE A 151 -1.54 -25.70 2.57
N LEU A 152 -0.90 -24.56 2.25
CA LEU A 152 0.56 -24.45 2.16
C LEU A 152 1.24 -24.67 3.53
N LEU A 153 0.67 -24.15 4.61
CA LEU A 153 1.16 -24.39 5.98
C LEU A 153 1.07 -25.87 6.35
N GLN A 154 -0.08 -26.50 6.10
CA GLN A 154 -0.28 -27.92 6.38
C GLN A 154 0.65 -28.78 5.51
N LEU A 155 0.87 -28.41 4.25
CA LEU A 155 1.83 -29.07 3.37
C LEU A 155 3.25 -29.03 3.97
N ALA A 156 3.72 -27.86 4.39
CA ALA A 156 5.03 -27.71 5.02
C ALA A 156 5.17 -28.58 6.27
N GLN A 157 4.14 -28.62 7.12
CA GLN A 157 4.11 -29.44 8.33
C GLN A 157 4.12 -30.95 8.00
N LEU A 158 3.33 -31.38 7.02
CA LEU A 158 3.31 -32.79 6.59
C LEU A 158 4.64 -33.21 5.98
N SER A 159 5.21 -32.42 5.08
CA SER A 159 6.53 -32.69 4.49
C SER A 159 7.63 -32.76 5.55
N SER A 160 7.64 -31.82 6.49
CA SER A 160 8.58 -31.82 7.62
C SER A 160 8.39 -33.02 8.57
N SER A 161 7.18 -33.58 8.64
CA SER A 161 6.88 -34.81 9.40
C SER A 161 7.23 -36.11 8.67
N GLY A 162 7.66 -36.00 7.40
CA GLY A 162 8.03 -37.13 6.53
C GLY A 162 6.89 -37.65 5.65
N LEU A 163 5.75 -36.97 5.55
CA LEU A 163 4.65 -37.35 4.65
C LEU A 163 4.77 -36.61 3.32
N ALA A 164 5.10 -37.34 2.25
CA ALA A 164 5.24 -36.78 0.91
C ALA A 164 3.88 -36.63 0.22
N VAL A 165 3.37 -35.39 0.16
CA VAL A 165 2.17 -35.06 -0.61
C VAL A 165 2.50 -34.78 -2.08
N ILE A 166 3.66 -34.17 -2.34
CA ILE A 166 4.14 -33.77 -3.68
C ILE A 166 4.98 -34.89 -4.29
N HIS A 167 4.69 -35.26 -5.53
CA HIS A 167 5.28 -36.42 -6.20
C HIS A 167 6.24 -36.08 -7.33
N ASN A 168 6.13 -34.91 -7.96
CA ASN A 168 6.91 -34.56 -9.14
C ASN A 168 7.15 -33.06 -9.26
N THR A 169 7.99 -32.68 -10.22
CA THR A 169 8.41 -31.30 -10.46
C THR A 169 7.27 -30.41 -10.95
N HIS A 170 6.30 -30.91 -11.71
CA HIS A 170 5.13 -30.13 -12.14
C HIS A 170 4.27 -29.70 -10.94
N GLU A 171 4.02 -30.63 -10.02
CA GLU A 171 3.34 -30.34 -8.75
C GLU A 171 4.15 -29.33 -7.91
N ALA A 172 5.49 -29.48 -7.83
CA ALA A 172 6.36 -28.52 -7.14
C ALA A 172 6.34 -27.12 -7.77
N CYS A 173 6.37 -27.00 -9.10
CA CYS A 173 6.21 -25.74 -9.81
C CYS A 173 4.84 -25.11 -9.53
N PHE A 174 3.77 -25.91 -9.46
CA PHE A 174 2.46 -25.41 -9.05
C PHE A 174 2.47 -24.84 -7.62
N ILE A 175 3.09 -25.54 -6.65
CA ILE A 175 3.26 -25.02 -5.28
C ILE A 175 4.08 -23.73 -5.26
N GLN A 176 5.15 -23.63 -6.07
CA GLN A 176 5.92 -22.40 -6.23
C GLN A 176 5.06 -21.23 -6.74
N ASN A 177 4.09 -21.49 -7.62
CA ASN A 177 3.16 -20.47 -8.08
C ASN A 177 2.10 -20.12 -7.02
N LEU A 178 1.68 -21.08 -6.18
CA LEU A 178 0.85 -20.79 -5.00
C LEU A 178 1.58 -19.91 -3.98
N VAL A 179 2.90 -20.05 -3.83
CA VAL A 179 3.73 -19.11 -3.05
C VAL A 179 3.58 -17.68 -3.58
N TYR A 180 3.67 -17.48 -4.90
CA TYR A 180 3.47 -16.16 -5.51
C TYR A 180 2.02 -15.65 -5.40
N TYR A 181 1.05 -16.57 -5.45
CA TYR A 181 -0.36 -16.30 -5.27
C TYR A 181 -0.64 -15.66 -3.89
N VAL A 182 -0.09 -16.25 -2.80
CA VAL A 182 -0.33 -15.76 -1.43
C VAL A 182 0.66 -14.67 -0.98
N ALA A 183 1.83 -14.54 -1.62
CA ALA A 183 2.86 -13.56 -1.24
C ALA A 183 2.37 -12.11 -1.19
N ARG A 184 1.34 -11.76 -1.96
CA ARG A 184 0.78 -10.40 -2.00
C ARG A 184 -0.45 -10.20 -1.11
N ALA A 185 -0.74 -11.09 -0.17
CA ALA A 185 -1.89 -10.95 0.74
C ALA A 185 -1.90 -9.64 1.55
N TYR A 186 -0.73 -9.00 1.77
CA TYR A 186 -0.65 -7.70 2.45
C TYR A 186 -1.36 -6.54 1.72
N ARG A 187 -1.61 -6.72 0.41
CA ARG A 187 -2.18 -5.70 -0.48
C ARG A 187 -3.46 -6.14 -1.19
N VAL A 188 -3.73 -7.44 -1.25
CA VAL A 188 -4.94 -8.01 -1.85
C VAL A 188 -6.05 -8.07 -0.81
N ALA A 189 -7.21 -7.52 -1.13
CA ALA A 189 -8.41 -7.68 -0.34
C ALA A 189 -9.08 -9.01 -0.71
N ASP A 190 -9.56 -9.77 0.28
CA ASP A 190 -10.20 -11.07 0.11
C ASP A 190 -11.51 -11.18 0.90
N TYR A 191 -12.22 -12.29 0.75
CA TYR A 191 -13.50 -12.52 1.45
C TYR A 191 -13.34 -13.01 2.89
N GLY A 192 -12.08 -13.27 3.30
CA GLY A 192 -11.71 -13.74 4.62
C GLY A 192 -12.26 -15.13 4.95
N ILE A 193 -12.01 -15.57 6.19
CA ILE A 193 -12.38 -16.91 6.66
C ILE A 193 -13.91 -17.16 6.69
N TRP A 194 -14.69 -16.08 6.71
CA TRP A 194 -16.16 -16.11 6.75
C TRP A 194 -16.81 -15.95 5.38
N GLU A 195 -16.02 -15.82 4.31
CA GLU A 195 -16.49 -15.86 2.92
C GLU A 195 -17.41 -14.69 2.53
N ARG A 196 -17.34 -13.58 3.29
CA ARG A 196 -18.27 -12.44 3.21
C ARG A 196 -17.59 -11.10 2.88
N GLY A 197 -16.27 -11.01 3.04
CA GLY A 197 -15.56 -9.74 2.87
C GLY A 197 -15.92 -8.77 3.98
N ASP A 198 -16.52 -7.63 3.65
CA ASP A 198 -16.91 -6.59 4.60
C ASP A 198 -17.97 -7.05 5.62
N LYS A 199 -18.05 -6.35 6.76
CA LYS A 199 -19.00 -6.65 7.84
C LYS A 199 -20.46 -6.62 7.40
N GLY A 200 -20.82 -5.77 6.43
CA GLY A 200 -22.16 -5.71 5.86
C GLY A 200 -22.45 -6.84 4.88
N ASN A 201 -21.44 -7.65 4.55
CA ASN A 201 -21.52 -8.73 3.58
C ASN A 201 -22.13 -8.21 2.27
N HIS A 202 -21.62 -7.10 1.73
CA HIS A 202 -22.07 -6.52 0.46
C HIS A 202 -21.34 -7.14 -0.75
N GLY A 203 -20.60 -8.23 -0.54
CA GLY A 203 -19.72 -8.81 -1.55
C GLY A 203 -18.45 -8.00 -1.78
N LEU A 204 -18.08 -7.11 -0.86
CA LEU A 204 -16.88 -6.28 -0.99
C LEU A 204 -15.72 -6.92 -0.21
N PRO A 205 -14.62 -7.33 -0.87
CA PRO A 205 -13.48 -7.91 -0.18
C PRO A 205 -12.76 -6.86 0.70
N GLU A 206 -12.12 -7.32 1.77
CA GLU A 206 -11.31 -6.48 2.67
C GLU A 206 -9.95 -7.12 2.93
N ARG A 207 -8.98 -6.35 3.43
CA ARG A 207 -7.73 -6.94 3.94
C ARG A 207 -7.99 -7.53 5.32
N ASN A 208 -7.98 -8.85 5.40
CA ASN A 208 -8.23 -9.62 6.60
C ASN A 208 -6.90 -10.02 7.29
N ALA A 209 -6.77 -9.71 8.58
CA ALA A 209 -5.64 -10.09 9.41
C ALA A 209 -5.48 -11.62 9.48
N SER A 210 -6.59 -12.37 9.46
CA SER A 210 -6.59 -13.83 9.40
C SER A 210 -5.85 -14.35 8.16
N SER A 211 -6.14 -13.77 7.00
CA SER A 211 -5.54 -14.15 5.72
C SER A 211 -4.07 -13.75 5.63
N ILE A 212 -3.73 -12.52 6.03
CA ILE A 212 -2.35 -12.01 6.03
C ILE A 212 -1.47 -12.83 7.00
N GLY A 213 -1.98 -13.13 8.19
CA GLY A 213 -1.27 -13.91 9.19
C GLY A 213 -1.04 -15.35 8.76
N MET A 214 -2.06 -16.00 8.17
CA MET A 214 -1.93 -17.35 7.65
C MET A 214 -0.94 -17.41 6.48
N ALA A 215 -0.99 -16.45 5.55
CA ALA A 215 -0.04 -16.35 4.44
C ALA A 215 1.41 -16.20 4.95
N LYS A 216 1.63 -15.32 5.93
CA LYS A 216 2.94 -15.17 6.56
C LYS A 216 3.44 -16.49 7.16
N ALA A 217 2.60 -17.16 7.94
CA ALA A 217 2.97 -18.41 8.60
C ALA A 217 3.28 -19.52 7.58
N ALA A 218 2.50 -19.61 6.50
CA ALA A 218 2.73 -20.59 5.43
C ALA A 218 4.06 -20.36 4.72
N LEU A 219 4.37 -19.12 4.34
CA LEU A 219 5.63 -18.78 3.68
C LEU A 219 6.85 -19.01 4.58
N GLU A 220 6.75 -18.66 5.85
CA GLU A 220 7.82 -18.92 6.82
C GLU A 220 7.99 -20.43 7.10
N ALA A 221 6.91 -21.21 7.09
CA ALA A 221 6.95 -22.66 7.31
C ALA A 221 7.53 -23.43 6.11
N LEU A 222 7.27 -22.98 4.88
CA LEU A 222 7.79 -23.60 3.65
C LEU A 222 9.29 -23.34 3.43
N ASN A 223 9.85 -22.31 4.07
CA ASN A 223 11.24 -21.92 3.84
C ASN A 223 12.23 -23.03 4.22
N GLY A 224 12.95 -23.55 3.23
CA GLY A 224 13.93 -24.64 3.41
C GLY A 224 13.32 -26.04 3.54
N VAL A 225 12.01 -26.20 3.33
CA VAL A 225 11.33 -27.51 3.33
C VAL A 225 11.45 -28.15 1.96
N ASP A 226 11.95 -29.39 1.90
CA ASP A 226 11.88 -30.22 0.70
C ASP A 226 10.48 -30.84 0.57
N LEU A 227 9.80 -30.56 -0.54
CA LEU A 227 8.43 -30.98 -0.78
C LEU A 227 8.28 -32.51 -0.95
N CYS A 228 9.36 -33.22 -1.30
CA CYS A 228 9.40 -34.68 -1.36
C CYS A 228 9.60 -35.35 0.01
N ALA A 229 9.63 -34.56 1.09
CA ALA A 229 9.66 -35.03 2.47
C ALA A 229 10.84 -35.99 2.71
N SER A 230 10.58 -37.20 3.24
CA SER A 230 11.62 -38.20 3.51
C SER A 230 12.33 -38.75 2.27
N HIS A 231 11.87 -38.40 1.06
CA HIS A 231 12.47 -38.81 -0.21
C HIS A 231 13.28 -37.69 -0.88
N GLY A 232 13.31 -36.49 -0.28
CA GLY A 232 13.99 -35.32 -0.84
C GLY A 232 15.51 -35.36 -0.70
N ASP A 233 16.19 -34.73 -1.64
CA ASP A 233 17.64 -34.49 -1.65
C ASP A 233 18.01 -32.99 -1.56
N GLY A 234 17.00 -32.13 -1.35
CA GLY A 234 17.12 -30.67 -1.33
C GLY A 234 16.78 -30.01 -2.67
N SER A 235 16.54 -30.77 -3.75
CA SER A 235 16.28 -30.21 -5.08
C SER A 235 14.87 -29.63 -5.26
N MET A 236 13.87 -30.11 -4.50
CA MET A 236 12.48 -29.68 -4.60
C MET A 236 12.05 -28.76 -3.46
N GLN A 237 12.79 -27.67 -3.29
CA GLN A 237 12.47 -26.59 -2.36
C GLN A 237 11.86 -25.39 -3.09
N VAL A 238 10.88 -24.74 -2.47
CA VAL A 238 10.33 -23.49 -3.00
C VAL A 238 11.19 -22.30 -2.58
N LEU A 239 11.32 -21.34 -3.49
CA LEU A 239 11.92 -20.04 -3.21
C LEU A 239 10.88 -19.11 -2.59
N ILE A 240 11.13 -18.68 -1.35
CA ILE A 240 10.25 -17.75 -0.63
C ILE A 240 10.65 -16.29 -0.92
N PRO A 241 9.74 -15.43 -1.41
CA PRO A 241 10.01 -14.02 -1.61
C PRO A 241 10.07 -13.30 -0.25
N HIS A 242 11.25 -13.20 0.36
CA HIS A 242 11.39 -12.64 1.71
C HIS A 242 10.86 -11.21 1.88
N GLY A 243 10.92 -10.37 0.83
CA GLY A 243 10.30 -9.04 0.85
C GLY A 243 8.80 -9.09 1.16
N ALA A 244 8.10 -10.09 0.62
CA ALA A 244 6.69 -10.35 0.91
C ALA A 244 6.45 -10.67 2.40
N VAL A 245 7.30 -11.51 3.01
CA VAL A 245 7.20 -11.85 4.44
C VAL A 245 7.33 -10.60 5.32
N VAL A 246 8.26 -9.70 4.98
CA VAL A 246 8.42 -8.42 5.70
C VAL A 246 7.17 -7.56 5.59
N ARG A 247 6.58 -7.43 4.39
CA ARG A 247 5.35 -6.65 4.17
C ARG A 247 4.14 -7.26 4.87
N LEU A 248 3.98 -8.58 4.82
CA LEU A 248 2.93 -9.32 5.55
C LEU A 248 3.03 -9.07 7.06
N ARG A 249 4.25 -9.14 7.63
CA ARG A 249 4.49 -8.87 9.06
C ARG A 249 4.11 -7.44 9.44
N ARG A 250 4.53 -6.45 8.65
CA ARG A 250 4.22 -5.03 8.88
C ARG A 250 2.71 -4.76 8.77
N ALA A 251 2.05 -5.32 7.75
CA ALA A 251 0.61 -5.20 7.58
C ALA A 251 -0.15 -5.85 8.75
N LEU A 252 0.24 -7.06 9.17
CA LEU A 252 -0.38 -7.77 10.30
C LEU A 252 -0.26 -6.98 11.61
N THR A 253 0.93 -6.44 11.88
CA THR A 253 1.20 -5.60 13.07
C THR A 253 0.36 -4.32 13.05
N GLY A 254 0.11 -3.75 11.87
CA GLY A 254 -0.74 -2.57 11.69
C GLY A 254 -2.24 -2.88 11.81
N LEU A 255 -2.67 -4.09 11.46
CA LEU A 255 -4.06 -4.53 11.54
C LEU A 255 -4.49 -4.87 12.96
N LEU A 256 -3.74 -5.76 13.63
CA LEU A 256 -4.11 -6.28 14.93
C LEU A 256 -4.20 -5.16 15.99
N PRO A 257 -5.17 -5.23 16.93
CA PRO A 257 -6.09 -6.36 17.19
C PRO A 257 -7.36 -6.37 16.32
N ARG A 258 -7.44 -5.55 15.26
CA ARG A 258 -8.57 -5.59 14.31
C ARG A 258 -8.34 -6.67 13.26
N GLU A 259 -9.45 -7.21 12.77
CA GLU A 259 -9.42 -8.17 11.66
C GLU A 259 -9.36 -7.44 10.32
N SER A 260 -10.21 -6.43 10.12
CA SER A 260 -10.30 -5.68 8.88
C SER A 260 -10.73 -4.24 9.12
N ALA A 261 -10.97 -3.47 8.06
CA ALA A 261 -11.43 -2.08 8.16
C ALA A 261 -12.81 -1.98 8.83
N SER A 262 -13.72 -2.89 8.52
CA SER A 262 -15.08 -2.92 9.08
C SER A 262 -15.23 -3.80 10.33
N LYS A 263 -14.30 -4.73 10.60
CA LYS A 263 -14.35 -5.64 11.75
C LYS A 263 -13.34 -5.26 12.84
N GLU A 264 -13.81 -4.54 13.85
CA GLU A 264 -12.95 -4.02 14.92
C GLU A 264 -12.36 -5.10 15.87
N VAL A 265 -12.99 -6.28 15.91
CA VAL A 265 -12.57 -7.48 16.65
C VAL A 265 -13.22 -8.69 15.97
N ASP A 266 -12.45 -9.77 15.77
CA ASP A 266 -12.93 -11.01 15.17
C ASP A 266 -12.21 -12.20 15.82
N SER A 267 -12.93 -13.29 16.08
CA SER A 267 -12.38 -14.53 16.63
C SER A 267 -11.49 -15.27 15.62
N ALA A 268 -11.59 -14.97 14.32
CA ALA A 268 -10.69 -15.47 13.27
C ALA A 268 -9.21 -15.21 13.58
N CYS A 269 -8.90 -14.08 14.24
CA CYS A 269 -7.56 -13.71 14.67
C CYS A 269 -6.91 -14.75 15.60
N LEU A 270 -7.70 -15.61 16.29
CA LEU A 270 -7.16 -16.71 17.12
C LEU A 270 -6.33 -17.70 16.30
N SER A 271 -6.72 -17.93 15.03
CA SER A 271 -5.99 -18.81 14.11
C SER A 271 -4.60 -18.26 13.72
N VAL A 272 -4.38 -16.96 13.95
CA VAL A 272 -3.16 -16.25 13.60
C VAL A 272 -2.24 -16.05 14.80
N VAL A 273 -2.78 -15.64 15.93
CA VAL A 273 -1.99 -15.39 17.15
C VAL A 273 -1.65 -16.68 17.90
N GLY A 274 -2.39 -17.76 17.64
CA GLY A 274 -2.19 -19.10 18.20
C GLY A 274 -2.16 -20.19 17.12
N TYR A 275 -2.74 -21.35 17.43
CA TYR A 275 -2.80 -22.48 16.51
C TYR A 275 -3.63 -22.16 15.25
N PRO A 276 -3.17 -22.49 14.03
CA PRO A 276 -1.93 -23.19 13.71
C PRO A 276 -0.75 -22.28 13.34
N ALA A 277 -0.96 -20.95 13.24
CA ALA A 277 -0.03 -20.08 12.53
C ALA A 277 1.13 -19.53 13.39
N TRP A 278 0.83 -19.08 14.62
CA TRP A 278 1.73 -18.25 15.45
C TRP A 278 2.48 -17.19 14.63
N ALA A 279 1.73 -16.35 13.91
CA ALA A 279 2.31 -15.45 12.92
C ALA A 279 2.85 -14.14 13.52
N VAL A 280 2.65 -13.89 14.81
CA VAL A 280 2.96 -12.61 15.47
C VAL A 280 4.07 -12.77 16.49
N GLU A 281 5.18 -12.05 16.29
CA GLU A 281 6.35 -12.09 17.16
C GLU A 281 6.17 -11.25 18.45
N ASP A 282 5.42 -10.15 18.39
CA ASP A 282 5.15 -9.27 19.54
C ASP A 282 4.13 -9.88 20.51
N ARG A 283 4.63 -10.41 21.64
CA ARG A 283 3.80 -10.99 22.70
C ARG A 283 2.80 -10.01 23.31
N ALA A 284 3.13 -8.73 23.40
CA ALA A 284 2.21 -7.74 23.96
C ALA A 284 1.03 -7.47 23.02
N LEU A 285 1.28 -7.53 21.70
CA LEU A 285 0.22 -7.47 20.70
C LEU A 285 -0.67 -8.71 20.72
N VAL A 286 -0.08 -9.91 20.79
CA VAL A 286 -0.82 -11.19 20.93
C VAL A 286 -1.76 -11.14 22.13
N GLU A 287 -1.22 -10.78 23.30
CA GLU A 287 -1.99 -10.73 24.54
C GLU A 287 -3.09 -9.66 24.50
N ARG A 288 -2.84 -8.50 23.88
CA ARG A 288 -3.85 -7.46 23.67
C ARG A 288 -4.99 -7.96 22.78
N THR A 289 -4.66 -8.67 21.70
CA THR A 289 -5.63 -9.28 20.78
C THR A 289 -6.49 -10.31 21.51
N ASN A 290 -5.87 -11.26 22.21
CA ASN A 290 -6.57 -12.30 22.99
C ASN A 290 -7.52 -11.70 24.04
N ARG A 291 -7.04 -10.74 24.84
CA ARG A 291 -7.88 -10.06 25.84
C ARG A 291 -9.08 -9.37 25.19
N ARG A 292 -8.89 -8.74 24.04
CA ARG A 292 -9.97 -8.04 23.33
C ARG A 292 -11.03 -9.02 22.83
N ILE A 293 -10.60 -10.11 22.18
CA ILE A 293 -11.50 -11.17 21.69
C ILE A 293 -12.29 -11.78 22.87
N ARG A 294 -11.61 -12.24 23.92
CA ARG A 294 -12.25 -12.86 25.09
C ARG A 294 -13.26 -11.92 25.76
N ARG A 295 -12.94 -10.63 25.86
CA ARG A 295 -13.81 -9.62 26.49
C ARG A 295 -15.03 -9.26 25.65
N GLU A 296 -14.85 -9.06 24.35
CA GLU A 296 -15.90 -8.48 23.48
C GLU A 296 -16.72 -9.54 22.75
N LEU A 297 -16.16 -10.73 22.51
CA LEU A 297 -16.80 -11.81 21.75
C LEU A 297 -17.09 -13.05 22.60
N GLY A 298 -16.53 -13.15 23.81
CA GLY A 298 -16.71 -14.30 24.68
C GLY A 298 -18.13 -14.43 25.25
N GLY A 299 -18.67 -15.65 25.21
CA GLY A 299 -19.97 -16.02 25.78
C GLY A 299 -19.94 -17.35 26.53
N LEU A 300 -21.12 -17.83 26.95
CA LEU A 300 -21.27 -19.07 27.71
C LEU A 300 -21.07 -20.32 26.83
N TYR A 301 -21.43 -20.24 25.56
CA TYR A 301 -21.44 -21.33 24.58
C TYR A 301 -20.26 -21.28 23.59
N GLY A 302 -19.32 -20.36 23.80
CA GLY A 302 -18.18 -20.15 22.90
C GLY A 302 -18.01 -18.67 22.61
N TYR A 303 -17.41 -18.33 21.47
CA TYR A 303 -17.23 -16.94 21.06
C TYR A 303 -18.10 -16.61 19.85
N LYS A 304 -18.52 -15.35 19.75
CA LYS A 304 -19.10 -14.79 18.51
C LYS A 304 -17.99 -14.69 17.45
N ARG A 305 -18.34 -14.75 16.16
CA ARG A 305 -17.34 -14.56 15.08
C ARG A 305 -16.80 -13.12 15.12
N PHE A 306 -17.69 -12.14 15.02
CA PHE A 306 -17.41 -10.72 15.22
C PHE A 306 -18.66 -10.00 15.74
N ARG A 307 -18.54 -8.74 16.17
CA ARG A 307 -19.69 -7.96 16.67
C ARG A 307 -20.71 -7.68 15.56
N ARG A 308 -22.00 -7.72 15.88
CA ARG A 308 -23.10 -7.50 14.92
C ARG A 308 -23.12 -8.49 13.75
N ASP A 309 -22.68 -9.71 14.03
CA ASP A 309 -22.78 -10.81 13.07
C ASP A 309 -24.19 -11.41 13.07
N GLY A 310 -24.87 -11.34 11.92
CA GLY A 310 -26.23 -11.85 11.74
C GLY A 310 -26.31 -13.34 11.43
N HIS A 311 -25.19 -14.02 11.20
CA HIS A 311 -25.20 -15.38 10.67
C HIS A 311 -25.91 -16.39 11.56
N GLN A 312 -26.91 -17.05 10.96
CA GLN A 312 -27.83 -18.00 11.58
C GLN A 312 -28.50 -17.46 12.84
N THR A 313 -28.62 -16.13 12.97
CA THR A 313 -29.56 -15.54 13.92
C THR A 313 -30.98 -15.75 13.39
N VAL A 314 -31.96 -15.91 14.27
CA VAL A 314 -33.36 -16.15 13.89
C VAL A 314 -34.02 -14.98 13.15
N VAL A 315 -33.36 -13.81 13.11
CA VAL A 315 -33.80 -12.61 12.39
C VAL A 315 -33.03 -12.40 11.09
N GLU A 316 -32.07 -13.27 10.75
CA GLU A 316 -31.37 -13.23 9.46
C GLU A 316 -32.34 -13.55 8.33
N ASP A 317 -32.36 -12.70 7.30
CA ASP A 317 -33.08 -13.00 6.06
C ASP A 317 -32.26 -13.97 5.21
N ILE A 318 -32.58 -15.25 5.34
CA ILE A 318 -31.89 -16.35 4.64
C ILE A 318 -32.16 -16.39 3.13
N SER A 319 -33.06 -15.56 2.61
CA SER A 319 -33.37 -15.50 1.18
C SER A 319 -32.38 -14.67 0.36
N ARG A 320 -31.53 -13.89 1.04
CA ARG A 320 -30.56 -12.97 0.42
C ARG A 320 -29.14 -13.28 0.89
N LEU A 321 -28.17 -13.09 -0.01
CA LEU A 321 -26.76 -13.24 0.33
C LEU A 321 -26.22 -12.04 1.10
N HIS A 322 -26.70 -10.83 0.82
CA HIS A 322 -26.17 -9.57 1.35
C HIS A 322 -27.15 -8.89 2.31
N TYR A 323 -26.62 -8.23 3.34
CA TYR A 323 -27.44 -7.52 4.33
C TYR A 323 -27.83 -6.12 3.85
N GLU A 324 -28.95 -5.61 4.37
CA GLU A 324 -29.29 -4.18 4.27
C GLU A 324 -28.50 -3.36 5.30
N ARG A 325 -28.27 -2.07 5.02
CA ARG A 325 -27.49 -1.18 5.90
C ARG A 325 -28.01 -1.13 7.35
N GLU A 326 -29.31 -1.29 7.53
CA GLU A 326 -29.99 -1.19 8.83
C GLU A 326 -30.00 -2.51 9.61
N GLU A 327 -29.80 -3.66 8.93
CA GLU A 327 -29.90 -5.00 9.54
C GLU A 327 -28.82 -5.26 10.58
N LEU A 328 -27.59 -4.76 10.37
CA LEU A 328 -26.47 -4.99 11.30
C LEU A 328 -26.78 -4.56 12.74
N ALA A 329 -27.54 -3.47 12.92
CA ALA A 329 -27.90 -3.00 14.26
C ALA A 329 -28.86 -3.98 14.97
N THR A 330 -29.64 -4.74 14.21
CA THR A 330 -30.64 -5.68 14.76
C THR A 330 -30.02 -6.96 15.33
N PHE A 331 -28.80 -7.31 14.88
CA PHE A 331 -28.04 -8.47 15.34
C PHE A 331 -27.27 -8.21 16.63
N GLU A 332 -27.09 -6.95 17.03
CA GLU A 332 -26.31 -6.60 18.22
C GLU A 332 -26.91 -7.22 19.48
N GLY A 333 -26.09 -7.98 20.22
CA GLY A 333 -26.46 -8.63 21.47
C GLY A 333 -27.07 -10.02 21.31
N ILE A 334 -27.50 -10.41 20.11
CA ILE A 334 -28.11 -11.72 19.83
C ILE A 334 -27.24 -12.63 18.96
N GLU A 335 -26.03 -12.18 18.59
CA GLU A 335 -25.14 -12.90 17.68
C GLU A 335 -24.89 -14.34 18.16
N SER A 336 -24.81 -15.29 17.21
CA SER A 336 -24.57 -16.71 17.50
C SER A 336 -23.20 -16.97 18.14
N GLU A 337 -23.15 -17.93 19.06
CA GLU A 337 -21.92 -18.31 19.77
C GLU A 337 -21.39 -19.65 19.25
N TRP A 338 -20.09 -19.72 18.97
CA TRP A 338 -19.44 -20.84 18.30
C TRP A 338 -18.49 -21.58 19.26
N PRO A 339 -18.71 -22.88 19.52
CA PRO A 339 -17.79 -23.70 20.33
C PRO A 339 -16.39 -23.83 19.71
N LEU A 340 -16.28 -23.64 18.39
CA LEU A 340 -15.04 -23.70 17.61
C LEU A 340 -13.89 -22.93 18.27
N PHE A 341 -14.16 -21.72 18.76
CA PHE A 341 -13.11 -20.86 19.29
C PHE A 341 -12.58 -21.30 20.66
N LEU A 342 -13.38 -22.05 21.43
CA LEU A 342 -12.89 -22.73 22.64
C LEU A 342 -11.98 -23.91 22.26
N ALA A 343 -12.22 -24.57 21.13
CA ALA A 343 -11.32 -25.61 20.62
C ALA A 343 -9.97 -25.00 20.17
N TYR A 344 -9.97 -23.82 19.54
CA TYR A 344 -8.74 -23.06 19.26
C TYR A 344 -7.96 -22.73 20.53
N GLU A 345 -8.64 -22.24 21.57
CA GLU A 345 -8.03 -21.90 22.87
C GLU A 345 -7.44 -23.14 23.55
N LEU A 346 -8.17 -24.27 23.54
CA LEU A 346 -7.72 -25.55 24.04
C LEU A 346 -6.44 -26.01 23.35
N VAL A 347 -6.45 -26.09 22.02
CA VAL A 347 -5.29 -26.56 21.25
C VAL A 347 -4.11 -25.62 21.44
N THR A 348 -4.34 -24.30 21.35
CA THR A 348 -3.27 -23.30 21.56
C THR A 348 -2.67 -23.43 22.96
N ALA A 349 -3.49 -23.59 24.01
CA ALA A 349 -3.01 -23.79 25.37
C ALA A 349 -2.18 -25.07 25.52
N CYS A 350 -2.58 -26.18 24.89
CA CYS A 350 -1.79 -27.41 24.87
C CYS A 350 -0.43 -27.22 24.19
N PHE A 351 -0.37 -26.55 23.04
CA PHE A 351 0.90 -26.30 22.33
C PHE A 351 1.83 -25.36 23.09
N GLU A 352 1.27 -24.38 23.79
CA GLU A 352 1.99 -23.45 24.66
C GLU A 352 2.27 -24.03 26.06
N GLN A 353 1.87 -25.27 26.32
CA GLN A 353 2.04 -25.98 27.59
C GLN A 353 1.37 -25.26 28.79
N ARG A 354 0.32 -24.48 28.53
CA ARG A 354 -0.56 -23.89 29.54
C ARG A 354 -1.62 -24.90 29.97
N TRP A 355 -1.19 -25.95 30.67
CA TRP A 355 -2.01 -27.13 30.97
C TRP A 355 -3.23 -26.85 31.86
N ASP A 356 -3.12 -25.89 32.80
CA ASP A 356 -4.26 -25.47 33.64
C ASP A 356 -5.34 -24.80 32.79
N ASP A 357 -4.95 -23.87 31.90
CA ASP A 357 -5.85 -23.22 30.95
C ASP A 357 -6.48 -24.26 30.01
N ALA A 358 -5.68 -25.19 29.47
CA ALA A 358 -6.16 -26.24 28.59
C ALA A 358 -7.23 -27.12 29.28
N SER A 359 -7.04 -27.44 30.55
CA SER A 359 -8.02 -28.22 31.33
C SER A 359 -9.33 -27.45 31.51
N LEU A 360 -9.26 -26.15 31.81
CA LEU A 360 -10.43 -25.27 31.90
C LEU A 360 -11.17 -25.17 30.56
N TRP A 361 -10.44 -25.01 29.46
CA TRP A 361 -11.05 -24.95 28.12
C TRP A 361 -11.71 -26.27 27.73
N ARG A 362 -11.08 -27.40 28.06
CA ARG A 362 -11.67 -28.74 27.86
C ARG A 362 -12.98 -28.89 28.61
N GLU A 363 -13.03 -28.49 29.89
CA GLU A 363 -14.25 -28.58 30.71
C GLU A 363 -15.39 -27.73 30.12
N ARG A 364 -15.10 -26.47 29.78
CA ARG A 364 -16.07 -25.57 29.13
C ARG A 364 -16.58 -26.14 27.82
N LEU A 365 -15.68 -26.69 27.01
CA LEU A 365 -16.04 -27.26 25.71
C LEU A 365 -16.91 -28.52 25.90
N GLN A 366 -16.54 -29.45 26.78
CA GLN A 366 -17.31 -30.68 27.04
C GLN A 366 -18.77 -30.44 27.43
N ALA A 367 -19.07 -29.34 28.13
CA ALA A 367 -20.42 -28.95 28.49
C ALA A 367 -21.33 -28.63 27.27
N LEU A 368 -20.73 -28.36 26.11
CA LEU A 368 -21.40 -27.94 24.87
C LEU A 368 -21.64 -29.08 23.88
N GLN A 369 -21.39 -30.33 24.27
CA GLN A 369 -21.63 -31.49 23.43
C GLN A 369 -23.12 -31.85 23.36
N VAL A 370 -23.58 -32.18 22.16
CA VAL A 370 -24.93 -32.70 21.89
C VAL A 370 -24.83 -34.19 21.57
N LYS A 371 -25.73 -35.00 22.12
CA LYS A 371 -25.77 -36.44 21.86
C LYS A 371 -26.49 -36.72 20.53
N ARG A 372 -25.82 -37.33 19.56
CA ARG A 372 -26.39 -37.73 18.27
C ARG A 372 -25.86 -39.10 17.86
N ASP A 373 -26.77 -40.01 17.52
CA ASP A 373 -26.46 -41.41 17.14
C ASP A 373 -25.54 -42.16 18.11
N GLY A 374 -25.61 -41.82 19.40
CA GLY A 374 -24.79 -42.43 20.46
C GLY A 374 -23.42 -41.80 20.68
N GLU A 375 -22.99 -40.84 19.84
CA GLU A 375 -21.77 -40.04 20.03
C GLU A 375 -22.10 -38.70 20.71
N ARG A 376 -21.10 -38.09 21.35
CA ARG A 376 -21.17 -36.71 21.86
C ARG A 376 -20.42 -35.80 20.91
N LEU A 377 -21.15 -34.90 20.26
CA LEU A 377 -20.68 -34.14 19.10
C LEU A 377 -20.87 -32.64 19.31
N PHE A 378 -20.02 -31.83 18.68
CA PHE A 378 -20.13 -30.38 18.74
C PHE A 378 -20.99 -29.81 17.60
N PRO A 379 -21.99 -28.97 17.90
CA PRO A 379 -22.68 -28.22 16.86
C PRO A 379 -21.77 -27.16 16.23
N GLU A 380 -22.18 -26.62 15.09
CA GLU A 380 -21.57 -25.43 14.50
C GLU A 380 -21.69 -24.22 15.43
N LEU A 381 -22.92 -23.93 15.90
CA LEU A 381 -23.20 -22.77 16.73
C LEU A 381 -24.41 -22.94 17.66
N TYR A 382 -24.51 -21.99 18.60
CA TYR A 382 -25.62 -21.81 19.53
C TYR A 382 -26.31 -20.47 19.30
N LEU A 383 -27.61 -20.51 18.98
CA LEU A 383 -28.43 -19.33 18.68
C LEU A 383 -29.49 -19.06 19.77
N VAL A 384 -29.95 -17.81 19.81
CA VAL A 384 -31.06 -17.38 20.68
C VAL A 384 -32.40 -17.79 20.04
N PRO A 385 -33.27 -18.51 20.75
CA PRO A 385 -34.60 -18.84 20.25
C PRO A 385 -35.47 -17.59 20.00
N ALA A 386 -36.36 -17.67 19.00
CA ALA A 386 -37.21 -16.56 18.59
C ALA A 386 -38.03 -15.98 19.75
N GLU A 387 -38.55 -16.84 20.62
CA GLU A 387 -39.36 -16.46 21.78
C GLU A 387 -38.59 -15.74 22.89
N GLN A 388 -37.24 -15.80 22.89
CA GLN A 388 -36.38 -15.19 23.90
C GLN A 388 -35.64 -13.93 23.42
N LEU A 389 -35.76 -13.58 22.14
CA LEU A 389 -35.01 -12.48 21.50
C LEU A 389 -35.11 -11.14 22.26
N GLU A 390 -36.34 -10.72 22.57
CA GLU A 390 -36.57 -9.41 23.19
C GLU A 390 -36.02 -9.34 24.63
N LEU A 391 -35.93 -10.47 25.32
CA LEU A 391 -35.30 -10.55 26.64
C LEU A 391 -33.78 -10.51 26.52
N GLU A 392 -33.20 -11.23 25.56
CA GLU A 392 -31.76 -11.19 25.29
C GLU A 392 -31.31 -9.78 24.89
N ARG A 393 -32.07 -9.07 24.04
CA ARG A 393 -31.75 -7.67 23.65
C ARG A 393 -31.71 -6.71 24.84
N ARG A 394 -32.60 -6.90 25.82
CA ARG A 394 -32.63 -6.08 27.05
C ARG A 394 -31.46 -6.37 27.96
N THR A 395 -31.00 -7.61 28.01
CA THR A 395 -29.88 -8.03 28.86
C THR A 395 -29.08 -9.12 28.14
N PRO A 396 -28.10 -8.74 27.30
CA PRO A 396 -27.34 -9.70 26.51
C PRO A 396 -26.63 -10.75 27.37
N GLY A 397 -26.64 -12.01 26.91
CA GLY A 397 -26.10 -13.16 27.63
C GLY A 397 -27.01 -13.71 28.73
N SER A 398 -28.26 -13.27 28.83
CA SER A 398 -29.19 -13.71 29.88
C SER A 398 -30.00 -14.94 29.49
N GLN A 399 -30.20 -15.19 28.20
CA GLN A 399 -31.06 -16.25 27.71
C GLN A 399 -30.29 -17.53 27.37
N LYS A 400 -30.97 -18.67 27.55
CA LYS A 400 -30.43 -19.97 27.16
C LYS A 400 -30.44 -20.10 25.63
N ARG A 401 -29.30 -20.49 25.06
CA ARG A 401 -29.16 -20.73 23.61
C ARG A 401 -29.37 -22.20 23.26
N ILE A 402 -29.77 -22.45 22.01
CA ILE A 402 -29.98 -23.79 21.47
C ILE A 402 -28.97 -24.08 20.36
N ALA A 403 -28.52 -25.34 20.28
CA ALA A 403 -27.64 -25.80 19.21
C ALA A 403 -28.38 -25.78 17.86
N ASN A 404 -27.69 -25.42 16.78
CA ASN A 404 -28.24 -25.51 15.43
C ASN A 404 -28.31 -26.97 14.93
N GLU A 405 -28.86 -27.16 13.72
CA GLU A 405 -29.08 -28.49 13.15
C GLU A 405 -27.79 -29.18 12.67
N ASN A 406 -26.75 -28.39 12.38
CA ASN A 406 -25.45 -28.82 11.88
C ASN A 406 -24.61 -29.46 13.00
N VAL A 407 -24.82 -30.77 13.21
CA VAL A 407 -24.13 -31.57 14.24
C VAL A 407 -23.62 -32.89 13.63
N PRO A 408 -22.30 -33.15 13.55
CA PRO A 408 -21.21 -32.30 14.03
C PRO A 408 -20.76 -31.24 13.00
N LEU A 409 -20.19 -30.13 13.48
CA LEU A 409 -19.20 -29.38 12.70
C LEU A 409 -17.84 -30.09 12.81
N LEU A 410 -17.35 -30.65 11.70
CA LEU A 410 -16.13 -31.47 11.70
C LEU A 410 -14.88 -30.71 12.13
N TRP A 411 -14.80 -29.42 11.79
CA TRP A 411 -13.70 -28.54 12.20
C TRP A 411 -13.56 -28.45 13.73
N THR A 412 -14.64 -28.08 14.43
CA THR A 412 -14.65 -28.03 15.91
C THR A 412 -14.34 -29.40 16.50
N GLN A 413 -14.93 -30.46 15.93
CA GLN A 413 -14.77 -31.82 16.44
C GLN A 413 -13.32 -32.30 16.34
N SER A 414 -12.66 -32.01 15.21
CA SER A 414 -11.27 -32.38 14.96
C SER A 414 -10.32 -31.68 15.96
N LEU A 415 -10.45 -30.37 16.13
CA LEU A 415 -9.61 -29.60 17.06
C LEU A 415 -9.82 -30.05 18.52
N ALA A 416 -11.06 -30.35 18.92
CA ALA A 416 -11.34 -30.86 20.25
C ALA A 416 -10.64 -32.21 20.52
N TRP A 417 -10.67 -33.13 19.55
CA TRP A 417 -9.97 -34.41 19.67
C TRP A 417 -8.45 -34.26 19.66
N ILE A 418 -7.89 -33.32 18.91
CA ILE A 418 -6.46 -32.98 19.02
C ILE A 418 -6.13 -32.50 20.43
N GLY A 419 -6.95 -31.61 21.00
CA GLY A 419 -6.81 -31.16 22.38
C GLY A 419 -6.85 -32.32 23.39
N ASP A 420 -7.80 -33.25 23.24
CA ASP A 420 -7.88 -34.46 24.07
C ASP A 420 -6.63 -35.34 23.92
N MET A 421 -6.16 -35.59 22.69
CA MET A 421 -4.95 -36.39 22.45
C MET A 421 -3.70 -35.77 23.08
N LEU A 422 -3.58 -34.43 23.05
CA LEU A 422 -2.49 -33.70 23.68
C LEU A 422 -2.55 -33.78 25.21
N LEU A 423 -3.72 -33.52 25.81
CA LEU A 423 -3.91 -33.59 27.26
C LEU A 423 -3.73 -35.01 27.81
N ASP A 424 -4.12 -36.02 27.04
CA ASP A 424 -3.99 -37.41 27.42
C ASP A 424 -2.58 -37.97 27.13
N GLY A 425 -1.67 -37.14 26.58
CA GLY A 425 -0.28 -37.48 26.29
C GLY A 425 -0.11 -38.53 25.18
N LEU A 426 -1.11 -38.68 24.32
CA LEU A 426 -1.07 -39.59 23.16
C LEU A 426 -0.18 -39.04 22.05
N ILE A 427 -0.18 -37.72 21.87
CA ILE A 427 0.68 -36.97 20.96
C ILE A 427 1.31 -35.78 21.68
N LYS A 428 2.32 -35.17 21.07
CA LYS A 428 2.96 -33.94 21.54
C LYS A 428 2.77 -32.80 20.54
N ALA A 429 2.93 -31.57 21.02
CA ALA A 429 2.90 -30.36 20.19
C ALA A 429 3.90 -30.42 19.01
N GLU A 430 5.11 -30.93 19.26
CA GLU A 430 6.15 -31.10 18.23
C GLU A 430 5.78 -32.07 17.12
N ASP A 431 4.86 -33.01 17.38
CA ASP A 431 4.43 -33.99 16.38
C ASP A 431 3.54 -33.34 15.31
N LEU A 432 2.80 -32.27 15.66
CA LEU A 432 1.89 -31.54 14.77
C LEU A 432 2.42 -30.16 14.33
N ASP A 433 3.48 -29.67 14.98
CA ASP A 433 4.24 -28.47 14.58
C ASP A 433 5.73 -28.81 14.43
N PRO A 434 6.10 -29.64 13.43
CA PRO A 434 7.49 -29.99 13.15
C PRO A 434 8.30 -28.80 12.61
N CYS A 435 7.63 -27.79 12.04
CA CYS A 435 8.24 -26.55 11.58
C CYS A 435 8.61 -25.58 12.73
N GLY A 436 8.19 -25.89 13.97
CA GLY A 436 8.53 -25.10 15.16
C GLY A 436 7.89 -23.71 15.19
N ARG A 437 6.73 -23.51 14.55
CA ARG A 437 6.02 -22.22 14.47
C ARG A 437 5.68 -21.62 15.82
N ARG A 438 5.35 -22.46 16.81
CA ARG A 438 5.03 -22.00 18.18
C ARG A 438 6.25 -21.44 18.92
N LEU A 439 7.46 -21.73 18.44
CA LEU A 439 8.69 -21.33 19.11
C LEU A 439 9.03 -19.87 18.77
N PRO A 440 9.56 -19.09 19.72
CA PRO A 440 9.96 -17.71 19.44
C PRO A 440 11.04 -17.66 18.36
N ALA A 441 10.82 -16.85 17.33
CA ALA A 441 11.85 -16.47 16.37
C ALA A 441 12.42 -15.09 16.75
N THR A 442 13.73 -14.99 16.93
CA THR A 442 14.41 -13.70 17.02
C THR A 442 14.41 -13.05 15.65
N LEU A 443 13.76 -11.88 15.55
CA LEU A 443 13.71 -11.09 14.33
C LEU A 443 14.87 -10.08 14.33
N GLY A 444 15.43 -9.87 13.15
CA GLY A 444 16.48 -8.88 12.91
C GLY A 444 17.86 -9.51 12.76
N ALA A 445 18.82 -8.67 12.42
CA ALA A 445 20.23 -9.03 12.32
C ALA A 445 21.03 -8.30 13.40
N ASP A 446 21.95 -9.01 14.04
CA ASP A 446 22.89 -8.41 15.00
C ASP A 446 23.81 -7.41 14.32
N THR A 447 24.11 -7.60 13.04
CA THR A 447 24.99 -6.74 12.24
C THR A 447 24.59 -6.82 10.77
N VAL A 448 24.68 -5.70 10.05
CA VAL A 448 24.51 -5.64 8.59
C VAL A 448 25.88 -5.54 7.94
N LEU A 449 26.17 -6.44 6.99
CA LEU A 449 27.42 -6.42 6.22
C LEU A 449 27.29 -5.36 5.12
N VAL A 450 28.34 -4.59 4.86
CA VAL A 450 28.34 -3.51 3.87
C VAL A 450 29.60 -3.58 3.02
N SER A 451 29.46 -3.55 1.69
CA SER A 451 30.57 -3.46 0.74
C SER A 451 30.31 -2.35 -0.28
N LEU A 452 31.34 -1.62 -0.66
CA LEU A 452 31.27 -0.72 -1.82
C LEU A 452 31.46 -1.54 -3.10
N VAL A 453 30.74 -1.16 -4.16
CA VAL A 453 30.85 -1.77 -5.49
C VAL A 453 31.24 -0.69 -6.49
N PRO A 454 32.50 -0.66 -6.97
CA PRO A 454 32.94 0.34 -7.93
C PRO A 454 32.26 0.13 -9.30
N GLY A 455 31.76 1.22 -9.91
CA GLY A 455 31.11 1.15 -11.22
C GLY A 455 32.03 0.83 -12.40
N ASN A 456 33.36 1.04 -12.24
CA ASN A 456 34.39 0.67 -13.21
C ASN A 456 35.78 0.58 -12.57
N ASP A 457 36.76 0.09 -13.33
CA ASP A 457 38.16 -0.08 -12.88
C ASP A 457 38.83 1.22 -12.43
N ALA A 458 38.46 2.37 -13.03
CA ALA A 458 39.03 3.66 -12.64
C ALA A 458 38.53 4.09 -11.25
N VAL A 459 37.24 3.89 -10.99
CA VAL A 459 36.62 4.10 -9.67
C VAL A 459 37.23 3.16 -8.63
N ALA A 460 37.39 1.86 -8.96
CA ALA A 460 38.02 0.88 -8.06
C ALA A 460 39.41 1.32 -7.62
N LYS A 461 40.28 1.70 -8.58
CA LYS A 461 41.63 2.20 -8.30
C LYS A 461 41.64 3.48 -7.49
N LYS A 462 40.67 4.37 -7.68
CA LYS A 462 40.54 5.60 -6.89
C LYS A 462 40.16 5.29 -5.44
N LEU A 463 39.18 4.42 -5.21
CA LEU A 463 38.77 3.99 -3.87
C LEU A 463 39.90 3.27 -3.11
N GLN A 464 40.65 2.40 -3.79
CA GLN A 464 41.83 1.73 -3.21
C GLN A 464 42.92 2.74 -2.79
N LYS A 465 43.17 3.79 -3.60
CA LYS A 465 44.11 4.86 -3.23
C LYS A 465 43.66 5.66 -2.02
N LEU A 466 42.36 5.78 -1.79
CA LEU A 466 41.76 6.38 -0.60
C LEU A 466 41.81 5.46 0.63
N GLY A 467 42.33 4.23 0.48
CA GLY A 467 42.44 3.25 1.57
C GLY A 467 41.10 2.57 1.92
N LEU A 468 40.12 2.61 1.02
CA LEU A 468 38.81 2.01 1.23
C LEU A 468 38.81 0.52 0.83
N PRO A 469 38.13 -0.36 1.60
CA PRO A 469 38.06 -1.78 1.29
C PRO A 469 37.13 -2.02 0.11
N VAL A 470 37.70 -2.34 -1.06
CA VAL A 470 36.95 -2.66 -2.28
C VAL A 470 37.58 -3.84 -3.00
N SER A 471 36.73 -4.73 -3.51
CA SER A 471 37.14 -5.85 -4.36
C SER A 471 37.71 -5.36 -5.68
N ASP A 472 38.67 -6.11 -6.25
CA ASP A 472 39.18 -5.83 -7.59
C ASP A 472 38.23 -6.43 -8.64
N PRO A 473 37.57 -5.61 -9.48
CA PRO A 473 36.61 -6.10 -10.47
C PRO A 473 37.18 -7.15 -11.44
N GLN A 474 38.50 -7.17 -11.66
CA GLN A 474 39.14 -8.08 -12.61
C GLN A 474 39.53 -9.44 -11.99
N SER A 475 39.65 -9.51 -10.67
CA SER A 475 40.07 -10.74 -9.96
C SER A 475 39.04 -11.27 -8.98
N ALA A 476 37.87 -10.63 -8.87
CA ALA A 476 36.80 -11.08 -7.98
C ALA A 476 36.17 -12.38 -8.50
N ASP A 477 36.20 -13.44 -7.68
CA ASP A 477 35.53 -14.73 -7.95
C ASP A 477 33.99 -14.63 -7.80
N LEU A 478 33.49 -13.47 -7.36
CA LEU A 478 32.08 -13.18 -7.08
C LEU A 478 31.62 -11.95 -7.89
N PRO A 479 31.15 -12.11 -9.14
CA PRO A 479 30.64 -11.01 -9.94
C PRO A 479 29.40 -10.37 -9.30
N VAL A 480 29.38 -9.03 -9.30
CA VAL A 480 28.21 -8.23 -8.91
C VAL A 480 27.46 -7.81 -10.17
N LEU A 481 26.18 -8.18 -10.25
CA LEU A 481 25.30 -7.89 -11.39
C LEU A 481 24.21 -6.86 -11.02
N PRO A 482 23.62 -6.15 -12.00
CA PRO A 482 22.45 -5.30 -11.77
C PRO A 482 21.26 -6.07 -11.22
N SER A 483 20.32 -5.41 -10.51
CA SER A 483 19.11 -6.09 -10.01
C SER A 483 18.24 -6.67 -11.13
N GLU A 484 18.33 -6.11 -12.34
CA GLU A 484 17.62 -6.60 -13.52
C GLU A 484 17.99 -8.06 -13.86
N ALA A 485 19.28 -8.41 -13.76
CA ALA A 485 19.73 -9.78 -14.00
C ALA A 485 19.14 -10.77 -12.99
N LEU A 486 18.94 -10.34 -11.73
CA LEU A 486 18.24 -11.14 -10.73
C LEU A 486 16.75 -11.28 -11.07
N ARG A 487 16.10 -10.22 -11.57
CA ARG A 487 14.69 -10.25 -11.98
C ARG A 487 14.45 -11.31 -13.05
N GLU A 488 15.28 -11.34 -14.10
CA GLU A 488 15.20 -12.34 -15.18
C GLU A 488 15.44 -13.77 -14.69
N ARG A 489 16.37 -13.95 -13.74
CA ARG A 489 16.63 -15.28 -13.14
C ARG A 489 15.45 -15.75 -12.31
N LEU A 490 14.89 -14.85 -11.51
CA LEU A 490 13.74 -15.15 -10.68
C LEU A 490 12.50 -15.46 -11.52
N SER A 491 12.28 -14.79 -12.67
CA SER A 491 11.09 -15.03 -13.49
C SER A 491 10.94 -16.48 -13.92
N ASN A 492 12.05 -17.20 -14.12
CA ASN A 492 12.03 -18.61 -14.50
C ASN A 492 11.69 -19.56 -13.33
N VAL A 493 11.74 -19.10 -12.08
CA VAL A 493 11.50 -19.93 -10.89
C VAL A 493 10.01 -20.28 -10.77
N GLY A 494 9.70 -21.57 -10.94
CA GLY A 494 8.33 -22.08 -10.97
C GLY A 494 7.67 -22.04 -12.35
N ALA A 495 8.42 -21.73 -13.42
CA ALA A 495 7.90 -21.84 -14.77
C ALA A 495 7.62 -23.31 -15.12
N ASP A 496 6.46 -23.57 -15.75
CA ASP A 496 6.05 -24.89 -16.20
C ASP A 496 5.17 -24.77 -17.44
N GLN A 497 5.70 -25.16 -18.60
CA GLN A 497 5.00 -25.05 -19.87
C GLN A 497 3.77 -25.98 -19.96
N ALA A 498 3.82 -27.16 -19.31
CA ALA A 498 2.74 -28.14 -19.38
C ALA A 498 1.49 -27.67 -18.60
N LEU A 499 1.69 -26.93 -17.51
CA LEU A 499 0.65 -26.30 -16.71
C LEU A 499 0.32 -24.86 -17.14
N GLY A 500 1.05 -24.31 -18.11
CA GLY A 500 0.87 -22.93 -18.57
C GLY A 500 1.31 -21.86 -17.55
N LEU A 501 2.25 -22.20 -16.67
CA LEU A 501 2.74 -21.33 -15.60
C LEU A 501 4.02 -20.61 -16.03
N SER A 502 4.04 -19.29 -15.92
CA SER A 502 5.19 -18.46 -16.30
C SER A 502 6.31 -18.36 -15.25
N GLY A 503 6.06 -18.80 -14.00
CA GLY A 503 6.99 -18.64 -12.88
C GLY A 503 6.80 -17.33 -12.10
N HIS A 504 7.89 -16.80 -11.53
CA HIS A 504 7.82 -15.60 -10.69
C HIS A 504 7.37 -14.39 -11.53
N PRO A 505 6.38 -13.59 -11.06
CA PRO A 505 5.99 -12.39 -11.79
C PRO A 505 7.19 -11.43 -11.92
N PRO A 506 7.35 -10.67 -13.02
CA PRO A 506 8.53 -9.84 -13.27
C PRO A 506 8.54 -8.56 -12.39
N LEU A 507 8.62 -8.75 -11.07
CA LEU A 507 8.64 -7.71 -10.05
C LEU A 507 10.06 -7.26 -9.78
N ARG A 508 10.23 -6.00 -9.41
CA ARG A 508 11.52 -5.45 -9.00
C ARG A 508 12.04 -6.19 -7.76
N PRO A 509 13.30 -6.69 -7.76
CA PRO A 509 13.88 -7.29 -6.56
C PRO A 509 13.98 -6.28 -5.42
N GLU A 510 13.40 -6.64 -4.26
CA GLU A 510 13.48 -5.84 -3.04
C GLU A 510 14.86 -5.98 -2.38
N THR A 511 15.26 -5.02 -1.54
CA THR A 511 16.58 -5.03 -0.88
C THR A 511 16.83 -6.29 -0.07
N ALA A 512 15.82 -6.83 0.61
CA ALA A 512 15.96 -8.08 1.36
C ALA A 512 16.21 -9.31 0.45
N VAL A 513 15.94 -9.20 -0.85
CA VAL A 513 16.22 -10.23 -1.85
C VAL A 513 17.66 -10.06 -2.35
N THR A 514 18.04 -8.84 -2.76
CA THR A 514 19.40 -8.52 -3.24
C THR A 514 20.46 -8.57 -2.15
N ALA A 515 20.08 -8.47 -0.87
CA ALA A 515 21.01 -8.55 0.27
C ALA A 515 21.52 -9.98 0.59
N ARG A 516 21.37 -10.89 -0.36
CA ARG A 516 21.82 -12.29 -0.31
C ARG A 516 22.79 -12.58 -1.43
N LEU A 517 23.59 -13.61 -1.22
CA LEU A 517 24.44 -14.20 -2.25
C LEU A 517 23.76 -15.42 -2.87
N TYR A 518 24.05 -15.66 -4.14
CA TYR A 518 23.37 -16.68 -4.93
C TYR A 518 24.37 -17.67 -5.54
N ARG A 519 23.96 -18.93 -5.65
CA ARG A 519 24.67 -19.98 -6.37
C ARG A 519 23.80 -20.47 -7.52
N GLN A 520 24.37 -20.55 -8.73
CA GLN A 520 23.67 -21.07 -9.91
C GLN A 520 24.67 -21.76 -10.83
N GLY A 521 24.47 -23.04 -11.15
CA GLY A 521 25.35 -23.78 -12.07
C GLY A 521 26.84 -23.77 -11.69
N GLY A 522 27.17 -23.74 -10.39
CA GLY A 522 28.55 -23.63 -9.88
C GLY A 522 29.12 -22.21 -9.84
N GLN A 523 28.43 -21.21 -10.39
CA GLN A 523 28.80 -19.79 -10.25
C GLN A 523 28.27 -19.22 -8.94
N GLN A 524 29.03 -18.28 -8.36
CA GLN A 524 28.59 -17.46 -7.24
C GLN A 524 28.25 -16.07 -7.76
N LEU A 525 27.12 -15.51 -7.34
CA LEU A 525 26.58 -14.25 -7.87
C LEU A 525 26.14 -13.34 -6.72
N ALA A 526 26.35 -12.04 -6.90
CA ALA A 526 25.84 -10.99 -6.04
C ALA A 526 25.06 -9.96 -6.88
N PHE A 527 24.10 -9.26 -6.30
CA PHE A 527 23.23 -8.33 -7.04
C PHE A 527 23.11 -6.98 -6.34
N LEU A 528 23.16 -5.90 -7.12
CA LEU A 528 22.95 -4.56 -6.59
C LEU A 528 21.50 -4.38 -6.10
N PRO A 529 21.28 -3.62 -5.00
CA PRO A 529 19.94 -3.23 -4.57
C PRO A 529 19.32 -2.25 -5.55
N SER A 530 18.13 -2.59 -6.05
CA SER A 530 17.39 -1.77 -7.02
C SER A 530 17.11 -0.33 -6.57
N VAL A 531 17.07 -0.08 -5.26
CA VAL A 531 16.88 1.25 -4.66
C VAL A 531 18.14 2.12 -4.66
N LEU A 532 19.32 1.50 -4.77
CA LEU A 532 20.61 2.20 -4.79
C LEU A 532 21.21 2.29 -6.19
N GLU A 533 20.66 1.57 -7.16
CA GLU A 533 21.08 1.68 -8.56
C GLU A 533 20.67 3.03 -9.16
N GLU A 534 21.55 3.61 -9.98
CA GLU A 534 21.22 4.78 -10.79
C GLU A 534 20.24 4.36 -11.90
N GLY A 535 18.95 4.54 -11.64
CA GLY A 535 17.91 4.40 -12.66
C GLY A 535 17.75 5.65 -13.53
N THR A 536 16.76 5.65 -14.42
CA THR A 536 16.40 6.81 -15.26
C THR A 536 15.88 8.01 -14.45
N PHE A 537 15.54 7.85 -13.17
CA PHE A 537 14.94 8.88 -12.33
C PHE A 537 15.99 9.67 -11.53
N PHE A 538 15.78 10.98 -11.34
CA PHE A 538 16.81 11.92 -10.87
C PHE A 538 17.15 11.80 -9.37
N LEU A 539 16.30 11.16 -8.56
CA LEU A 539 16.48 11.10 -7.10
C LEU A 539 17.79 10.45 -6.67
N SER A 540 18.27 9.45 -7.42
CA SER A 540 19.54 8.77 -7.16
C SER A 540 20.77 9.64 -7.43
N HIS A 541 20.61 10.74 -8.18
CA HIS A 541 21.70 11.63 -8.54
C HIS A 541 22.03 12.63 -7.44
N ASP A 542 21.20 12.75 -6.40
CA ASP A 542 21.49 13.54 -5.20
C ASP A 542 22.31 12.68 -4.22
N PRO A 543 23.61 12.97 -4.00
CA PRO A 543 24.47 12.14 -3.17
C PRO A 543 24.03 12.04 -1.72
N ARG A 544 23.38 13.08 -1.19
CA ARG A 544 22.83 13.07 0.18
C ARG A 544 21.58 12.21 0.23
N GLN A 545 20.72 12.28 -0.78
CA GLN A 545 19.56 11.39 -0.89
C GLN A 545 19.98 9.91 -0.99
N LEU A 546 21.08 9.61 -1.70
CA LEU A 546 21.64 8.25 -1.74
C LEU A 546 22.03 7.75 -0.34
N ILE A 547 22.68 8.59 0.48
CA ILE A 547 23.00 8.26 1.87
C ILE A 547 21.74 8.02 2.69
N GLU A 548 20.71 8.85 2.51
CA GLU A 548 19.42 8.66 3.18
C GLU A 548 18.80 7.29 2.80
N SER A 549 18.85 6.90 1.53
CA SER A 549 18.43 5.58 1.06
C SER A 549 19.26 4.46 1.69
N ILE A 550 20.59 4.59 1.77
CA ILE A 550 21.46 3.59 2.43
C ILE A 550 21.05 3.39 3.88
N VAL A 551 20.86 4.47 4.65
CA VAL A 551 20.46 4.39 6.07
C VAL A 551 19.07 3.76 6.22
N ASN A 552 18.14 4.05 5.31
CA ASN A 552 16.82 3.42 5.27
C ASN A 552 16.93 1.89 5.12
N GLU A 553 17.74 1.44 4.17
CA GLU A 553 17.94 0.03 3.89
C GLU A 553 18.67 -0.69 5.03
N LEU A 554 19.67 -0.04 5.67
CA LEU A 554 20.34 -0.58 6.86
C LEU A 554 19.35 -0.85 8.00
N HIS A 555 18.46 0.10 8.30
CA HIS A 555 17.42 -0.10 9.31
C HIS A 555 16.41 -1.18 8.91
N LEU A 556 16.03 -1.25 7.63
CA LEU A 556 15.10 -2.27 7.14
C LEU A 556 15.69 -3.68 7.30
N LEU A 557 16.94 -3.87 6.88
CA LEU A 557 17.66 -5.14 7.02
C LEU A 557 17.85 -5.49 8.51
N GLN A 558 18.37 -4.57 9.32
CA GLN A 558 18.60 -4.80 10.74
C GLN A 558 17.33 -5.22 11.50
N ARG A 559 16.18 -4.59 11.23
CA ARG A 559 14.93 -4.85 11.97
C ARG A 559 14.17 -6.08 11.50
N HIS A 560 14.33 -6.48 10.25
CA HIS A 560 13.42 -7.45 9.61
C HIS A 560 14.13 -8.66 8.99
N TRP A 561 15.45 -8.73 9.04
CA TRP A 561 16.19 -9.89 8.57
C TRP A 561 15.77 -11.17 9.28
N GLN A 562 15.77 -12.25 8.51
CA GLN A 562 15.44 -13.59 8.97
C GLN A 562 16.16 -14.60 8.08
N GLY A 563 16.89 -15.52 8.70
CA GLY A 563 17.70 -16.52 8.00
C GLY A 563 19.02 -16.77 8.72
N GLN A 564 19.77 -17.76 8.22
CA GLN A 564 21.14 -17.98 8.66
C GLN A 564 22.08 -17.05 7.89
N GLY A 565 23.03 -16.44 8.59
CA GLY A 565 23.94 -15.43 8.02
C GLY A 565 23.38 -14.01 8.12
N ALA A 566 24.28 -13.03 7.98
CA ALA A 566 23.95 -11.61 8.05
C ALA A 566 23.52 -11.06 6.66
N PRO A 567 22.67 -10.03 6.62
CA PRO A 567 22.33 -9.33 5.38
C PRO A 567 23.53 -8.57 4.83
N LEU A 568 23.73 -8.60 3.50
CA LEU A 568 24.81 -7.89 2.81
C LEU A 568 24.26 -6.76 1.94
N LEU A 569 24.50 -5.50 2.32
CA LEU A 569 24.16 -4.34 1.51
C LEU A 569 25.32 -3.95 0.61
N LEU A 570 25.09 -3.98 -0.71
CA LEU A 570 26.05 -3.51 -1.70
C LEU A 570 25.75 -2.06 -2.10
N ILE A 571 26.74 -1.18 -1.94
CA ILE A 571 26.60 0.26 -2.24
C ILE A 571 27.33 0.55 -3.56
N PRO A 572 26.63 0.81 -4.67
CA PRO A 572 27.27 1.17 -5.93
C PRO A 572 27.94 2.54 -5.80
N VAL A 573 29.18 2.66 -6.29
CA VAL A 573 29.95 3.91 -6.34
C VAL A 573 30.28 4.24 -7.77
N GLN A 574 29.63 5.27 -8.30
CA GLN A 574 29.84 5.77 -9.67
C GLN A 574 30.93 6.83 -9.72
N ALA A 575 31.45 7.07 -10.93
CA ALA A 575 32.50 8.08 -11.16
C ALA A 575 32.02 9.48 -10.76
N ALA A 576 30.79 9.85 -11.09
CA ALA A 576 30.22 11.17 -10.81
C ALA A 576 30.21 11.49 -9.30
N LEU A 577 29.83 10.53 -8.46
CA LEU A 577 29.84 10.67 -7.00
C LEU A 577 31.24 10.99 -6.47
N LEU A 578 32.26 10.30 -6.98
CA LEU A 578 33.66 10.50 -6.61
C LEU A 578 34.28 11.78 -7.16
N GLU A 579 33.76 12.32 -8.26
CA GLU A 579 34.26 13.54 -8.88
C GLU A 579 33.70 14.79 -8.19
N ARG A 580 32.43 14.74 -7.73
CA ARG A 580 31.73 15.90 -7.17
C ARG A 580 31.72 15.95 -5.65
N GLU A 581 31.51 14.81 -5.00
CA GLU A 581 31.20 14.71 -3.57
C GLU A 581 32.10 13.67 -2.86
N GLU A 582 33.40 13.69 -3.17
CA GLU A 582 34.40 12.78 -2.56
C GLU A 582 34.38 12.86 -1.01
N MET A 583 34.22 14.06 -0.45
CA MET A 583 34.14 14.28 0.99
C MET A 583 32.93 13.59 1.63
N LEU A 584 31.78 13.63 0.97
CA LEU A 584 30.56 13.01 1.48
C LEU A 584 30.68 11.48 1.52
N LEU A 585 31.33 10.89 0.50
CA LEU A 585 31.66 9.46 0.49
C LEU A 585 32.66 9.10 1.61
N LEU A 586 33.65 9.95 1.86
CA LEU A 586 34.59 9.76 2.96
C LEU A 586 33.89 9.84 4.33
N GLU A 587 32.95 10.77 4.52
CA GLU A 587 32.13 10.86 5.74
C GLU A 587 31.27 9.60 5.95
N LEU A 588 30.61 9.12 4.90
CA LEU A 588 29.84 7.87 4.94
C LEU A 588 30.73 6.69 5.32
N THR A 589 31.89 6.55 4.67
CA THR A 589 32.80 5.42 4.91
C THR A 589 33.46 5.48 6.28
N GLN A 590 33.77 6.67 6.81
CA GLN A 590 34.19 6.83 8.21
C GLN A 590 33.10 6.37 9.19
N ARG A 591 31.83 6.73 8.93
CA ARG A 591 30.69 6.25 9.72
C ARG A 591 30.56 4.73 9.64
N LEU A 592 30.71 4.13 8.45
CA LEU A 592 30.70 2.68 8.26
C LEU A 592 31.85 1.99 9.02
N GLN A 593 33.06 2.54 8.95
CA GLN A 593 34.25 2.04 9.66
C GLN A 593 34.12 2.12 11.19
N SER A 594 33.29 3.03 11.71
CA SER A 594 33.00 3.11 13.15
C SER A 594 32.23 1.88 13.68
N GLY A 595 31.64 1.08 12.79
CA GLY A 595 30.87 -0.12 13.13
C GLY A 595 29.43 0.18 13.56
N ASN A 596 28.98 1.43 13.55
CA ASN A 596 27.62 1.81 13.88
C ASN A 596 27.13 3.02 13.07
N ILE A 597 25.95 2.89 12.46
CA ILE A 597 25.25 3.99 11.80
C ILE A 597 23.86 4.13 12.40
N GLU A 598 23.61 5.24 13.12
CA GLU A 598 22.29 5.58 13.67
C GLU A 598 21.65 4.45 14.51
N GLY A 599 22.48 3.70 15.23
CA GLY A 599 22.05 2.58 16.07
C GLY A 599 22.01 1.22 15.36
N VAL A 600 22.38 1.17 14.07
CA VAL A 600 22.57 -0.08 13.32
C VAL A 600 24.03 -0.49 13.38
N ALA A 601 24.32 -1.64 13.97
CA ALA A 601 25.64 -2.24 13.92
C ALA A 601 25.96 -2.68 12.48
N VAL A 602 27.14 -2.29 11.98
CA VAL A 602 27.58 -2.56 10.61
C VAL A 602 28.98 -3.17 10.59
N GLU A 603 29.22 -4.07 9.64
CA GLU A 603 30.56 -4.58 9.33
C GLU A 603 30.92 -4.18 7.90
N PHE A 604 31.98 -3.39 7.76
CA PHE A 604 32.38 -2.79 6.48
C PHE A 604 33.73 -3.35 6.00
N ALA A 605 33.71 -4.08 4.87
CA ALA A 605 34.89 -4.71 4.27
C ALA A 605 34.66 -4.99 2.78
N ASP A 606 35.67 -5.59 2.11
CA ASP A 606 35.53 -6.10 0.74
C ASP A 606 34.55 -7.29 0.66
N LEU A 607 34.04 -7.54 -0.55
CA LEU A 607 32.98 -8.50 -0.77
C LEU A 607 33.41 -9.93 -0.43
N GLU A 608 34.63 -10.32 -0.76
CA GLU A 608 35.18 -11.66 -0.53
C GLU A 608 35.27 -11.98 0.95
N SER A 609 35.71 -11.01 1.76
CA SER A 609 35.79 -11.14 3.22
C SER A 609 34.41 -11.33 3.85
N LEU A 610 33.40 -10.59 3.37
CA LEU A 610 32.04 -10.61 3.89
C LEU A 610 31.23 -11.84 3.43
N ALA A 611 31.55 -12.41 2.27
CA ALA A 611 30.79 -13.50 1.65
C ALA A 611 30.65 -14.75 2.54
N SER A 612 31.63 -15.00 3.42
CA SER A 612 31.59 -16.12 4.38
C SER A 612 30.53 -15.96 5.49
N LYS A 613 30.12 -14.73 5.79
CA LYS A 613 29.13 -14.38 6.82
C LYS A 613 27.74 -14.11 6.25
N ALA A 614 27.64 -13.88 4.94
CA ALA A 614 26.40 -13.58 4.25
C ALA A 614 25.48 -14.81 4.13
N GLN A 615 24.18 -14.56 3.94
CA GLN A 615 23.23 -15.62 3.61
C GLN A 615 23.36 -16.03 2.13
N TRP A 616 23.38 -17.34 1.88
CA TRP A 616 23.44 -17.94 0.55
C TRP A 616 22.14 -18.62 0.15
N LEU A 617 21.74 -18.47 -1.12
CA LEU A 617 20.65 -19.23 -1.74
C LEU A 617 21.11 -19.89 -3.04
N THR A 618 20.44 -20.98 -3.42
CA THR A 618 20.68 -21.67 -4.69
C THR A 618 19.53 -21.36 -5.64
N LEU A 619 19.83 -20.88 -6.84
CA LEU A 619 18.85 -20.70 -7.92
C LEU A 619 18.76 -21.98 -8.77
N PRO A 620 17.58 -22.30 -9.34
CA PRO A 620 17.46 -23.35 -10.34
C PRO A 620 18.37 -23.12 -11.55
N GLU A 621 18.77 -24.20 -12.23
CA GLU A 621 19.59 -24.12 -13.45
C GLU A 621 18.84 -23.37 -14.57
N GLU A 622 19.57 -22.59 -15.38
CA GLU A 622 19.01 -21.82 -16.49
C GLU A 622 18.44 -22.73 -17.58
N SER A 623 17.28 -22.35 -18.13
CA SER A 623 16.90 -22.71 -19.49
C SER A 623 17.55 -21.70 -20.45
N GLU A 624 18.08 -22.14 -21.61
CA GLU A 624 18.99 -21.42 -22.54
C GLU A 624 18.52 -20.06 -23.13
N HIS A 625 17.54 -19.36 -22.57
CA HIS A 625 16.97 -18.15 -23.15
C HIS A 625 17.00 -16.96 -22.18
N SER A 626 18.13 -16.25 -22.16
CA SER A 626 18.15 -14.79 -21.96
C SER A 626 19.49 -14.22 -22.43
N ARG A 627 19.43 -13.34 -23.43
CA ARG A 627 20.54 -12.44 -23.76
C ARG A 627 20.16 -11.07 -23.24
N LEU A 628 21.03 -10.49 -22.41
CA LEU A 628 20.93 -9.09 -22.05
C LEU A 628 20.99 -8.23 -23.33
N PRO A 629 20.07 -7.27 -23.51
CA PRO A 629 20.28 -6.23 -24.50
C PRO A 629 21.39 -5.30 -23.99
N ASP A 630 22.54 -5.31 -24.67
CA ASP A 630 23.53 -4.24 -24.57
C ASP A 630 22.88 -2.96 -25.07
N ASN A 631 22.54 -2.05 -24.16
CA ASN A 631 22.05 -0.73 -24.51
C ASN A 631 22.90 0.37 -23.88
N THR A 632 24.15 0.44 -24.33
CA THR A 632 25.00 1.64 -24.18
C THR A 632 25.21 2.27 -25.54
N GLN A 633 24.15 2.89 -26.10
CA GLN A 633 24.36 3.93 -27.11
C GLN A 633 24.69 5.23 -26.37
N GLN A 634 25.91 5.73 -26.54
CA GLN A 634 26.26 7.10 -26.17
C GLN A 634 25.38 8.06 -26.96
N ALA A 635 24.43 8.71 -26.28
CA ALA A 635 23.53 9.66 -26.89
C ALA A 635 24.28 10.94 -27.30
N ALA A 636 24.18 11.31 -28.57
CA ALA A 636 24.81 12.49 -29.14
C ALA A 636 24.32 13.79 -28.48
N GLU A 637 25.20 14.78 -28.33
CA GLU A 637 24.86 16.14 -27.92
C GLU A 637 24.45 16.95 -29.17
N LEU A 638 23.20 17.35 -29.24
CA LEU A 638 22.60 18.04 -30.40
C LEU A 638 22.32 19.52 -30.13
N LEU A 639 22.12 19.92 -28.88
CA LEU A 639 21.80 21.30 -28.48
C LEU A 639 23.05 22.10 -28.14
N GLN A 640 23.00 23.43 -28.30
CA GLN A 640 24.10 24.33 -27.95
C GLN A 640 24.48 24.18 -26.47
N ALA A 641 25.78 24.28 -26.16
CA ALA A 641 26.25 24.26 -24.78
C ALA A 641 25.70 25.47 -24.01
N SER A 642 25.21 25.21 -22.80
CA SER A 642 24.66 26.23 -21.93
C SER A 642 25.79 27.11 -21.39
N THR A 643 25.70 28.42 -21.62
CA THR A 643 26.66 29.43 -21.11
C THR A 643 25.97 30.50 -20.26
N ASP A 644 24.64 30.55 -20.31
CA ASP A 644 23.80 31.41 -19.48
C ASP A 644 23.13 30.57 -18.39
N LEU A 645 23.36 30.97 -17.13
CA LEU A 645 22.84 30.33 -15.92
C LEU A 645 21.77 31.19 -15.23
N SER A 646 21.28 32.25 -15.89
CA SER A 646 20.24 33.12 -15.33
C SER A 646 18.86 32.48 -15.39
N ASP A 647 18.04 32.84 -14.40
CA ASP A 647 16.65 32.41 -14.31
C ASP A 647 15.78 33.14 -15.33
N LEU A 648 14.78 32.43 -15.85
CA LEU A 648 13.71 33.08 -16.60
C LEU A 648 12.85 33.90 -15.63
N THR A 649 12.62 35.15 -16.00
CA THR A 649 11.62 35.99 -15.35
C THR A 649 10.21 35.55 -15.80
N ALA A 650 9.20 35.80 -14.98
CA ALA A 650 7.80 35.50 -15.34
C ALA A 650 7.38 36.14 -16.67
N ALA A 651 7.94 37.32 -17.01
CA ALA A 651 7.70 37.97 -18.29
C ALA A 651 8.30 37.22 -19.48
N GLN A 652 9.48 36.62 -19.32
CA GLN A 652 10.13 35.82 -20.37
C GLN A 652 9.43 34.47 -20.56
N GLU A 653 8.98 33.82 -19.49
CA GLU A 653 8.16 32.60 -19.58
C GLU A 653 6.85 32.88 -20.32
N GLN A 654 6.18 34.00 -20.00
CA GLN A 654 4.98 34.43 -20.70
C GLN A 654 5.25 34.72 -22.18
N GLU A 655 6.37 35.38 -22.52
CA GLU A 655 6.79 35.60 -23.90
C GLU A 655 6.91 34.26 -24.66
N LEU A 656 7.59 33.27 -24.07
CA LEU A 656 7.77 31.95 -24.68
C LEU A 656 6.43 31.22 -24.91
N ASP A 657 5.46 31.42 -24.02
CA ASP A 657 4.12 30.85 -24.18
C ASP A 657 3.28 31.58 -25.24
N ASP A 658 3.57 32.84 -25.53
CA ASP A 658 2.79 33.59 -26.53
C ASP A 658 3.36 33.49 -27.96
N ILE A 659 4.63 33.08 -28.13
CA ILE A 659 5.25 33.00 -29.47
C ILE A 659 4.73 31.83 -30.33
N PRO A 660 4.71 31.99 -31.68
CA PRO A 660 4.33 30.92 -32.60
C PRO A 660 5.28 29.71 -32.55
N LEU A 661 4.75 28.53 -32.89
CA LEU A 661 5.48 27.26 -32.85
C LEU A 661 6.82 27.25 -33.62
N GLU A 662 6.89 27.94 -34.75
CA GLU A 662 8.11 27.97 -35.57
C GLU A 662 9.23 28.80 -34.92
N GLU A 663 8.86 29.89 -34.25
CA GLU A 663 9.79 30.73 -33.49
C GLU A 663 10.27 30.01 -32.23
N LEU A 664 9.37 29.26 -31.56
CA LEU A 664 9.70 28.41 -30.42
C LEU A 664 10.73 27.32 -30.79
N ARG A 665 10.60 26.71 -31.98
CA ARG A 665 11.61 25.78 -32.51
C ARG A 665 12.95 26.48 -32.77
N GLN A 666 12.93 27.70 -33.29
CA GLN A 666 14.15 28.44 -33.57
C GLN A 666 14.88 28.80 -32.27
N ARG A 667 14.14 29.24 -31.23
CA ARG A 667 14.65 29.49 -29.87
C ARG A 667 15.35 28.27 -29.28
N LEU A 668 14.80 27.07 -29.43
CA LEU A 668 15.42 25.83 -28.94
C LEU A 668 16.86 25.64 -29.47
N TRP A 669 17.07 25.88 -30.76
CA TRP A 669 18.36 25.66 -31.42
C TRP A 669 19.37 26.79 -31.18
N SER A 670 18.90 27.99 -30.86
CA SER A 670 19.75 29.17 -30.65
C SER A 670 20.00 29.52 -29.19
N SER A 671 19.20 29.00 -28.25
CA SER A 671 19.33 29.34 -26.83
C SER A 671 20.62 28.78 -26.22
N HIS A 672 21.22 29.60 -25.36
CA HIS A 672 22.37 29.28 -24.54
C HIS A 672 22.02 29.12 -23.05
N SER A 673 20.73 29.18 -22.68
CA SER A 673 20.24 28.97 -21.33
C SER A 673 19.67 27.57 -21.19
N LEU A 674 20.14 26.82 -20.19
CA LEU A 674 19.63 25.47 -19.91
C LEU A 674 18.16 25.51 -19.47
N ARG A 675 17.78 26.52 -18.69
CA ARG A 675 16.41 26.73 -18.20
C ARG A 675 15.45 27.12 -19.33
N GLU A 676 15.88 27.97 -20.26
CA GLU A 676 15.11 28.29 -21.48
C GLU A 676 14.94 27.07 -22.38
N GLN A 677 16.02 26.30 -22.63
CA GLN A 677 15.93 25.06 -23.41
C GLN A 677 14.93 24.08 -22.79
N ALA A 678 14.90 23.94 -21.46
CA ALA A 678 13.95 23.10 -20.75
C ALA A 678 12.50 23.60 -20.85
N GLU A 679 12.26 24.90 -20.67
CA GLU A 679 10.94 25.54 -20.83
C GLU A 679 10.39 25.34 -22.25
N VAL A 680 11.22 25.63 -23.25
CA VAL A 680 10.87 25.48 -24.67
C VAL A 680 10.53 24.03 -25.00
N LEU A 681 11.29 23.06 -24.48
CA LEU A 681 11.00 21.63 -24.70
C LEU A 681 9.68 21.20 -24.04
N GLU A 682 9.33 21.71 -22.86
CA GLU A 682 8.04 21.45 -22.23
C GLU A 682 6.89 22.03 -23.06
N LEU A 683 6.98 23.30 -23.48
CA LEU A 683 5.98 23.95 -24.33
C LEU A 683 5.81 23.24 -25.68
N LEU A 684 6.92 22.80 -26.31
CA LEU A 684 6.87 22.00 -27.53
C LEU A 684 6.17 20.66 -27.31
N THR A 685 6.39 20.03 -26.16
CA THR A 685 5.73 18.76 -25.79
C THR A 685 4.23 18.95 -25.62
N GLN A 686 3.82 20.02 -24.95
CA GLN A 686 2.42 20.37 -24.75
C GLN A 686 1.71 20.67 -26.09
N ARG A 687 2.39 21.34 -27.03
CA ARG A 687 1.81 21.74 -28.32
C ARG A 687 1.85 20.67 -29.41
N LEU A 688 2.89 19.83 -29.44
CA LEU A 688 3.14 18.85 -30.51
C LEU A 688 2.93 17.39 -30.07
N GLY A 689 2.88 17.13 -28.77
CA GLY A 689 2.92 15.78 -28.21
C GLY A 689 4.34 15.24 -28.03
N GLN A 690 4.45 14.23 -27.17
CA GLN A 690 5.74 13.68 -26.71
C GLN A 690 6.55 12.95 -27.79
N GLN A 691 5.87 12.36 -28.78
CA GLN A 691 6.49 11.65 -29.91
C GLN A 691 6.75 12.55 -31.13
N ALA A 692 6.70 13.87 -30.94
CA ALA A 692 6.96 14.81 -32.02
C ALA A 692 8.41 14.70 -32.53
N ILE A 693 8.57 14.79 -33.85
CA ILE A 693 9.86 14.83 -34.51
C ILE A 693 10.12 16.27 -34.98
N LEU A 694 11.27 16.83 -34.60
CA LEU A 694 11.74 18.13 -35.03
C LEU A 694 12.79 17.98 -36.14
N SER A 695 12.94 19.05 -36.92
CA SER A 695 14.05 19.18 -37.88
C SER A 695 15.27 19.74 -37.15
N GLY A 696 16.30 18.92 -36.96
CA GLY A 696 17.54 19.26 -36.28
C GLY A 696 18.51 20.10 -37.12
N PRO A 697 19.68 20.47 -36.56
CA PRO A 697 20.71 21.20 -37.28
C PRO A 697 21.15 20.37 -38.50
N LYS A 698 21.01 20.94 -39.71
CA LYS A 698 21.21 20.29 -41.04
C LYS A 698 20.04 19.43 -41.56
N GLY A 699 18.85 19.52 -40.97
CA GLY A 699 17.63 18.90 -41.50
C GLY A 699 17.42 17.43 -41.12
N ALA A 700 18.19 16.90 -40.16
CA ALA A 700 18.01 15.54 -39.67
C ALA A 700 16.75 15.44 -38.78
N PRO A 701 15.93 14.38 -38.89
CA PRO A 701 14.82 14.17 -37.97
C PRO A 701 15.34 13.82 -36.57
N VAL A 702 14.87 14.54 -35.54
CA VAL A 702 15.23 14.31 -34.14
C VAL A 702 13.95 14.21 -33.31
N GLU A 703 13.79 13.13 -32.56
CA GLU A 703 12.68 12.99 -31.62
C GLU A 703 12.82 13.97 -30.45
N LEU A 704 11.71 14.57 -30.03
CA LEU A 704 11.68 15.50 -28.91
C LEU A 704 12.18 14.84 -27.61
N SER A 705 11.87 13.55 -27.42
CA SER A 705 12.34 12.71 -26.31
C SER A 705 13.87 12.67 -26.21
N THR A 706 14.58 12.60 -27.33
CA THR A 706 16.06 12.61 -27.37
C THR A 706 16.63 13.93 -26.87
N LEU A 707 16.02 15.05 -27.27
CA LEU A 707 16.43 16.39 -26.83
C LEU A 707 16.12 16.61 -25.34
N GLN A 708 14.97 16.12 -24.87
CA GLN A 708 14.62 16.13 -23.44
C GLN A 708 15.60 15.29 -22.61
N GLN A 709 15.97 14.10 -23.07
CA GLN A 709 16.97 13.26 -22.41
C GLN A 709 18.35 13.92 -22.36
N GLU A 710 18.72 14.68 -23.39
CA GLU A 710 19.95 15.48 -23.40
C GLU A 710 19.91 16.59 -22.35
N ILE A 711 18.88 17.43 -22.33
CA ILE A 711 18.74 18.52 -21.36
C ILE A 711 18.60 17.98 -19.94
N TYR A 712 17.85 16.89 -19.74
CA TYR A 712 17.74 16.19 -18.47
C TYR A 712 19.12 15.74 -17.95
N ARG A 713 19.93 15.06 -18.76
CA ARG A 713 21.29 14.65 -18.39
C ARG A 713 22.19 15.84 -18.07
N ARG A 714 22.06 16.95 -18.78
CA ARG A 714 22.79 18.20 -18.50
C ARG A 714 22.34 18.85 -17.18
N GLY A 715 21.03 18.88 -16.90
CA GLY A 715 20.50 19.35 -15.62
C GLY A 715 21.06 18.55 -14.45
N LEU A 716 21.08 17.22 -14.58
CA LEU A 716 21.71 16.33 -13.58
C LEU A 716 23.22 16.52 -13.46
N SER A 717 23.91 16.84 -14.57
CA SER A 717 25.34 17.07 -14.52
C SER A 717 25.74 18.41 -13.90
N GLN A 718 24.86 19.40 -13.99
CA GLN A 718 25.03 20.75 -13.43
C GLN A 718 24.33 20.94 -12.07
N GLU A 719 23.66 19.91 -11.54
CA GLU A 719 22.85 19.97 -10.32
C GLU A 719 21.71 21.01 -10.37
N ASP A 720 21.21 21.29 -11.58
CA ASP A 720 20.00 22.09 -11.78
C ASP A 720 18.75 21.20 -11.65
N TRP A 721 18.26 21.08 -10.41
CA TRP A 721 17.11 20.23 -10.07
C TRP A 721 15.81 20.72 -10.67
N ASN A 722 15.68 22.01 -10.95
CA ASN A 722 14.50 22.59 -11.59
C ASN A 722 14.41 22.10 -13.04
N VAL A 723 15.52 22.20 -13.79
CA VAL A 723 15.63 21.62 -15.15
C VAL A 723 15.39 20.11 -15.11
N ALA A 724 16.01 19.39 -14.18
CA ALA A 724 15.83 17.94 -14.07
C ALA A 724 14.36 17.56 -13.84
N ARG A 725 13.66 18.20 -12.90
CA ARG A 725 12.23 17.98 -12.63
C ARG A 725 11.36 18.35 -13.83
N ARG A 726 11.66 19.45 -14.50
CA ARG A 726 10.89 19.94 -15.65
C ARG A 726 10.97 18.95 -16.81
N CYS A 727 12.17 18.55 -17.20
CA CYS A 727 12.36 17.55 -18.25
C CYS A 727 11.80 16.18 -17.84
N ALA A 728 11.96 15.78 -16.58
CA ALA A 728 11.37 14.54 -16.07
C ALA A 728 9.84 14.55 -16.16
N GLY A 729 9.20 15.67 -15.81
CA GLY A 729 7.76 15.86 -15.94
C GLY A 729 7.28 15.89 -17.38
N ALA A 730 8.00 16.58 -18.27
CA ALA A 730 7.70 16.62 -19.71
C ALA A 730 7.86 15.25 -20.38
N MET A 731 8.82 14.44 -19.92
CA MET A 731 8.99 13.04 -20.35
C MET A 731 8.01 12.07 -19.68
N GLY A 732 7.22 12.52 -18.71
CA GLY A 732 6.34 11.65 -17.94
C GLY A 732 7.10 10.54 -17.20
N LEU A 733 8.28 10.85 -16.65
CA LEU A 733 9.05 9.87 -15.88
C LEU A 733 8.27 9.41 -14.65
N ILE A 734 8.28 8.10 -14.42
CA ILE A 734 7.57 7.46 -13.30
C ILE A 734 8.61 6.79 -12.43
N HIS A 735 8.65 7.15 -11.15
CA HIS A 735 9.53 6.51 -10.20
C HIS A 735 9.13 5.04 -10.01
N PRO A 736 10.07 4.08 -10.05
CA PRO A 736 9.75 2.65 -10.01
C PRO A 736 9.20 2.16 -8.65
N GLN A 737 9.26 2.98 -7.60
CA GLN A 737 8.85 2.65 -6.22
C GLN A 737 7.53 3.29 -5.76
N LEU A 738 6.78 4.01 -6.59
CA LEU A 738 5.54 4.67 -6.13
C LEU A 738 4.54 3.68 -5.55
N GLU A 739 4.39 2.54 -6.21
CA GLU A 739 3.52 1.45 -5.81
C GLU A 739 3.93 0.85 -4.46
N ASP A 740 5.24 0.70 -4.22
CA ASP A 740 5.79 0.21 -2.96
C ASP A 740 5.54 1.22 -1.83
N ALA A 741 5.83 2.51 -2.07
CA ALA A 741 5.62 3.58 -1.11
C ALA A 741 4.15 3.73 -0.72
N LEU A 742 3.24 3.70 -1.70
CA LEU A 742 1.80 3.71 -1.46
C LEU A 742 1.38 2.48 -0.65
N THR A 743 1.79 1.29 -1.08
CA THR A 743 1.48 0.02 -0.40
C THR A 743 1.90 0.07 1.06
N ASP A 744 3.10 0.57 1.35
CA ASP A 744 3.64 0.65 2.70
C ASP A 744 2.82 1.61 3.58
N LEU A 745 2.40 2.77 3.05
CA LEU A 745 1.50 3.68 3.76
C LEU A 745 0.12 3.06 4.00
N LEU A 746 -0.46 2.41 2.99
CA LEU A 746 -1.75 1.72 3.11
C LEU A 746 -1.68 0.56 4.11
N SER A 747 -0.57 -0.18 4.19
CA SER A 747 -0.33 -1.26 5.17
C SER A 747 -0.36 -0.74 6.62
N ARG A 748 0.00 0.53 6.83
CA ARG A 748 -0.08 1.24 8.10
C ARG A 748 -1.44 1.91 8.33
N GLN A 749 -2.44 1.52 7.54
CA GLN A 749 -3.81 2.04 7.57
C GLN A 749 -3.87 3.56 7.34
N LYS A 750 -2.99 4.08 6.50
CA LYS A 750 -3.05 5.44 6.00
C LYS A 750 -3.78 5.47 4.67
N GLN A 751 -4.33 6.62 4.34
CA GLN A 751 -4.88 6.93 3.02
C GLN A 751 -4.04 8.05 2.41
N VAL A 752 -3.88 8.04 1.10
CA VAL A 752 -3.16 9.08 0.37
C VAL A 752 -4.14 9.77 -0.56
N VAL A 753 -4.16 11.09 -0.58
CA VAL A 753 -4.90 11.89 -1.55
C VAL A 753 -3.90 12.61 -2.43
N ILE A 754 -4.02 12.43 -3.74
CA ILE A 754 -3.14 13.03 -4.74
C ILE A 754 -3.80 14.27 -5.34
N GLY A 755 -2.98 15.30 -5.60
CA GLY A 755 -3.43 16.52 -6.26
C GLY A 755 -4.04 17.55 -5.33
N ARG A 756 -4.59 18.61 -5.94
CA ARG A 756 -4.96 19.85 -5.25
C ARG A 756 -6.37 19.87 -4.68
N ASN A 757 -7.27 19.06 -5.26
CA ASN A 757 -8.69 19.03 -4.88
C ASN A 757 -9.05 17.68 -4.24
N TYR A 758 -9.75 17.74 -3.10
CA TYR A 758 -10.31 16.54 -2.49
C TYR A 758 -11.55 16.08 -3.26
N SER A 759 -11.41 14.97 -3.96
CA SER A 759 -12.49 14.23 -4.60
C SER A 759 -12.46 12.77 -4.12
N SER A 760 -13.54 12.02 -4.34
CA SER A 760 -13.49 10.57 -4.13
C SER A 760 -12.48 9.89 -5.04
N GLU A 761 -12.24 10.43 -6.23
CA GLU A 761 -11.35 9.87 -7.26
C GLU A 761 -9.86 10.13 -7.01
N SER A 762 -9.50 11.20 -6.28
CA SER A 762 -8.13 11.51 -5.88
C SER A 762 -7.65 10.72 -4.67
N ARG A 763 -8.54 9.98 -4.00
CA ARG A 763 -8.24 9.23 -2.78
C ARG A 763 -7.82 7.80 -3.09
N LEU A 764 -6.59 7.48 -2.71
CA LEU A 764 -6.03 6.14 -2.76
C LEU A 764 -6.26 5.44 -1.42
N THR A 765 -7.18 4.47 -1.45
CA THR A 765 -7.47 3.55 -0.33
C THR A 765 -7.06 2.12 -0.64
N SER A 766 -6.74 1.82 -1.89
CA SER A 766 -6.24 0.54 -2.35
C SER A 766 -4.92 0.69 -3.12
N PRO A 767 -4.06 -0.34 -3.09
CA PRO A 767 -2.83 -0.39 -3.86
C PRO A 767 -3.12 -0.38 -5.36
N ILE A 768 -2.40 0.42 -6.13
CA ILE A 768 -2.51 0.53 -7.59
C ILE A 768 -1.10 0.57 -8.21
N SER A 769 -0.98 0.34 -9.52
CA SER A 769 0.31 0.29 -10.20
C SER A 769 1.00 1.66 -10.27
N ASN A 770 2.32 1.67 -10.44
CA ASN A 770 3.10 2.88 -10.70
C ASN A 770 2.48 3.76 -11.80
N GLN A 771 2.03 3.14 -12.91
CA GLN A 771 1.39 3.84 -14.03
C GLN A 771 0.06 4.47 -13.63
N SER A 772 -0.77 3.77 -12.86
CA SER A 772 -2.05 4.30 -12.37
C SER A 772 -1.86 5.45 -11.38
N ILE A 773 -0.82 5.41 -10.53
CA ILE A 773 -0.46 6.52 -9.64
C ILE A 773 -0.06 7.75 -10.47
N ALA A 774 0.84 7.57 -11.44
CA ALA A 774 1.27 8.65 -12.33
C ALA A 774 0.11 9.25 -13.13
N ALA A 775 -0.78 8.42 -13.68
CA ALA A 775 -1.98 8.88 -14.38
C ALA A 775 -2.98 9.60 -13.46
N LEU A 776 -3.01 9.26 -12.17
CA LEU A 776 -3.80 10.02 -11.19
C LEU A 776 -3.16 11.36 -10.88
N ILE A 777 -1.84 11.41 -10.69
CA ILE A 777 -1.06 12.65 -10.51
C ILE A 777 -1.35 13.59 -11.69
N ASP A 778 -1.23 13.08 -12.93
CA ASP A 778 -1.43 13.85 -14.15
C ASP A 778 -2.83 14.46 -14.27
N ARG A 779 -3.86 13.72 -13.85
CA ARG A 779 -5.26 14.19 -13.88
C ARG A 779 -5.63 15.16 -12.75
N THR A 780 -4.90 15.16 -11.64
CA THR A 780 -5.30 15.87 -10.40
C THR A 780 -4.39 17.04 -10.02
N CYS A 781 -3.24 17.18 -10.68
CA CYS A 781 -2.28 18.27 -10.50
C CYS A 781 -2.44 19.34 -11.60
N GLY A 782 -1.70 20.46 -11.48
CA GLY A 782 -1.68 21.51 -12.49
C GLY A 782 -0.95 21.10 -13.77
N SER A 783 -0.89 22.02 -14.74
CA SER A 783 -0.21 21.81 -16.03
C SER A 783 1.31 21.71 -15.94
N ASP A 784 1.90 22.13 -14.82
CA ASP A 784 3.35 22.14 -14.61
C ASP A 784 3.89 20.71 -14.40
N GLY A 785 4.84 20.29 -15.24
CA GLY A 785 5.55 19.01 -15.10
C GLY A 785 6.25 18.81 -13.76
N ARG A 786 6.73 19.88 -13.13
CA ARG A 786 7.53 19.83 -11.90
C ARG A 786 6.67 19.51 -10.68
N GLU A 787 5.45 20.05 -10.62
CA GLU A 787 4.50 19.67 -9.57
C GLU A 787 4.25 18.16 -9.58
N ARG A 788 4.07 17.57 -10.77
CA ARG A 788 3.86 16.13 -10.93
C ARG A 788 5.05 15.32 -10.39
N MET A 789 6.28 15.80 -10.57
CA MET A 789 7.47 15.18 -9.98
C MET A 789 7.50 15.35 -8.46
N LEU A 790 7.23 16.55 -7.94
CA LEU A 790 7.20 16.81 -6.50
C LEU A 790 6.16 15.94 -5.78
N GLN A 791 5.02 15.64 -6.39
CA GLN A 791 4.03 14.71 -5.83
C GLN A 791 4.60 13.28 -5.68
N GLN A 792 5.38 12.82 -6.67
CA GLN A 792 6.10 11.54 -6.58
C GLN A 792 7.15 11.58 -5.47
N GLU A 793 7.93 12.66 -5.36
CA GLU A 793 8.95 12.85 -4.32
C GLU A 793 8.34 12.86 -2.92
N LEU A 794 7.24 13.57 -2.72
CA LEU A 794 6.54 13.65 -1.43
C LEU A 794 5.99 12.30 -1.00
N LEU A 795 5.44 11.50 -1.93
CA LEU A 795 4.98 10.14 -1.63
C LEU A 795 6.14 9.26 -1.14
N LEU A 796 7.28 9.32 -1.82
CA LEU A 796 8.49 8.55 -1.46
C LEU A 796 9.10 9.02 -0.13
N ALA A 797 9.16 10.33 0.08
CA ALA A 797 9.67 10.92 1.32
C ALA A 797 8.77 10.58 2.51
N LEU A 798 7.44 10.62 2.35
CA LEU A 798 6.48 10.17 3.38
C LEU A 798 6.69 8.70 3.76
N ASP A 799 6.90 7.82 2.77
CA ASP A 799 7.20 6.42 3.04
C ASP A 799 8.54 6.26 3.79
N GLY A 800 9.59 6.98 3.37
CA GLY A 800 10.88 7.02 4.07
C GLY A 800 10.74 7.41 5.55
N ILE A 801 10.00 8.49 5.83
CA ILE A 801 9.70 8.94 7.21
C ILE A 801 8.89 7.87 7.95
N ALA A 802 7.88 7.28 7.32
CA ALA A 802 7.06 6.23 7.92
C ALA A 802 7.87 4.96 8.27
N ARG A 803 8.95 4.66 7.54
CA ARG A 803 9.87 3.54 7.81
C ARG A 803 10.84 3.85 8.94
N ARG A 804 11.44 5.05 8.96
CA ARG A 804 12.40 5.45 10.01
C ARG A 804 11.75 5.75 11.33
N GLU A 805 10.72 6.61 11.31
CA GLU A 805 10.05 7.18 12.49
C GLU A 805 8.53 6.97 12.41
N PRO A 806 8.02 5.73 12.57
CA PRO A 806 6.59 5.44 12.46
C PRO A 806 5.70 6.23 13.42
N SER A 807 6.27 6.82 14.49
CA SER A 807 5.56 7.69 15.43
C SER A 807 5.12 9.01 14.80
N MET A 808 5.87 9.57 13.84
CA MET A 808 5.57 10.87 13.23
C MET A 808 4.27 10.86 12.42
N ILE A 809 3.88 9.70 11.90
CA ILE A 809 2.65 9.53 11.12
C ILE A 809 1.46 9.07 11.98
N ARG A 810 1.60 8.96 13.30
CA ARG A 810 0.48 8.61 14.20
C ARG A 810 -0.50 9.78 14.30
N GLY A 811 -1.77 9.49 14.52
CA GLY A 811 -2.83 10.51 14.59
C GLY A 811 -3.41 10.92 13.23
N SER A 812 -2.64 10.85 12.15
CA SER A 812 -3.13 11.12 10.79
C SER A 812 -3.71 9.87 10.13
N LEU A 813 -4.96 9.92 9.68
CA LEU A 813 -5.57 8.87 8.86
C LEU A 813 -5.28 9.07 7.36
N THR A 814 -5.23 10.33 6.91
CA THR A 814 -5.13 10.69 5.50
C THR A 814 -4.01 11.72 5.29
N PHE A 815 -3.12 11.47 4.35
CA PHE A 815 -2.11 12.42 3.88
C PHE A 815 -2.54 12.98 2.53
N GLN A 816 -2.66 14.30 2.43
CA GLN A 816 -2.99 14.98 1.18
C GLN A 816 -1.71 15.59 0.61
N LEU A 817 -1.18 15.00 -0.47
CA LEU A 817 0.12 15.37 -1.01
C LEU A 817 0.12 16.82 -1.53
N GLY A 818 -0.96 17.27 -2.18
CA GLY A 818 -1.13 18.68 -2.59
C GLY A 818 -1.13 19.65 -1.40
N GLN A 819 -1.75 19.28 -0.28
CA GLN A 819 -1.72 20.12 0.92
C GLN A 819 -0.33 20.18 1.55
N LEU A 820 0.40 19.06 1.57
CA LEU A 820 1.78 19.02 2.06
C LEU A 820 2.68 19.89 1.18
N LEU A 821 2.52 19.84 -0.14
CA LEU A 821 3.22 20.72 -1.07
C LEU A 821 2.95 22.20 -0.75
N LEU A 822 1.68 22.58 -0.56
CA LEU A 822 1.30 23.95 -0.20
C LEU A 822 1.89 24.40 1.14
N LEU A 823 1.97 23.50 2.13
CA LEU A 823 2.60 23.81 3.42
C LEU A 823 4.10 24.06 3.24
N LEU A 824 4.80 23.21 2.48
CA LEU A 824 6.23 23.37 2.20
C LEU A 824 6.52 24.69 1.47
N THR A 825 5.74 25.00 0.43
CA THR A 825 5.86 26.27 -0.29
C THR A 825 5.56 27.47 0.61
N SER A 826 4.58 27.36 1.52
CA SER A 826 4.21 28.46 2.41
C SER A 826 5.26 28.72 3.50
N GLU A 827 5.88 27.67 4.05
CA GLU A 827 7.01 27.83 4.96
C GLU A 827 8.20 28.48 4.26
N LEU A 828 8.51 28.04 3.03
CA LEU A 828 9.59 28.62 2.24
C LEU A 828 9.33 30.09 1.88
N ALA A 829 8.09 30.42 1.51
CA ALA A 829 7.68 31.79 1.28
C ALA A 829 7.85 32.66 2.54
N ALA A 830 7.55 32.12 3.73
CA ALA A 830 7.77 32.81 5.00
C ALA A 830 9.26 33.00 5.31
N GLU A 831 10.09 31.98 5.08
CA GLU A 831 11.55 32.02 5.29
C GLU A 831 12.24 33.04 4.39
N GLN A 832 11.85 33.13 3.11
CA GLN A 832 12.49 33.97 2.10
C GLN A 832 11.82 35.33 1.89
N HIS A 833 10.70 35.60 2.57
CA HIS A 833 9.89 36.81 2.38
C HIS A 833 9.47 37.06 0.92
N CYS A 834 9.16 35.99 0.19
CA CYS A 834 8.78 36.02 -1.23
C CYS A 834 7.31 35.64 -1.45
N SER A 835 6.84 35.75 -2.70
CA SER A 835 5.50 35.30 -3.10
C SER A 835 5.38 33.76 -3.09
N GLN A 836 4.16 33.21 -3.18
CA GLN A 836 3.97 31.75 -3.22
C GLN A 836 4.55 31.10 -4.47
N ASP A 837 4.53 31.79 -5.61
CA ASP A 837 5.10 31.30 -6.87
C ASP A 837 6.63 31.41 -6.87
N GLU A 838 7.20 32.45 -6.25
CA GLU A 838 8.64 32.54 -6.03
C GLU A 838 9.15 31.42 -5.13
N ALA A 839 8.41 31.13 -4.04
CA ALA A 839 8.71 30.02 -3.17
C ALA A 839 8.52 28.66 -3.86
N PHE A 840 7.57 28.51 -4.79
CA PHE A 840 7.41 27.27 -5.54
C PHE A 840 8.63 27.00 -6.45
N GLU A 841 9.16 28.03 -7.12
CA GLU A 841 10.41 27.89 -7.87
C GLU A 841 11.59 27.56 -6.98
N ALA A 842 11.73 28.25 -5.84
CA ALA A 842 12.78 27.95 -4.88
C ALA A 842 12.69 26.50 -4.38
N LEU A 843 11.47 25.95 -4.22
CA LEU A 843 11.26 24.55 -3.88
C LEU A 843 11.64 23.62 -5.05
N CYS A 844 11.34 24.00 -6.29
CA CYS A 844 11.77 23.27 -7.50
C CYS A 844 13.29 23.28 -7.71
N ASP A 845 14.00 24.28 -7.20
CA ASP A 845 15.46 24.35 -7.19
C ASP A 845 16.08 23.49 -6.08
N GLU A 846 15.33 23.13 -5.03
CA GLU A 846 15.89 22.36 -3.91
C GLU A 846 16.27 20.94 -4.32
N PRO A 847 17.45 20.43 -3.92
CA PRO A 847 17.81 19.04 -4.13
C PRO A 847 16.83 18.11 -3.38
N PRO A 848 16.56 16.91 -3.90
CA PRO A 848 15.60 15.97 -3.31
C PRO A 848 15.71 15.73 -1.79
N HIS A 849 16.92 15.62 -1.24
CA HIS A 849 17.11 15.40 0.20
C HIS A 849 16.57 16.57 1.03
N ARG A 850 16.61 17.80 0.52
CA ARG A 850 16.09 18.99 1.23
C ARG A 850 14.57 18.97 1.33
N ILE A 851 13.88 18.52 0.29
CA ILE A 851 12.42 18.33 0.30
C ILE A 851 12.02 17.31 1.38
N SER A 852 12.75 16.20 1.47
CA SER A 852 12.52 15.18 2.51
C SER A 852 12.71 15.74 3.93
N LEU A 853 13.76 16.54 4.15
CA LEU A 853 14.03 17.19 5.45
C LEU A 853 12.96 18.23 5.81
N ARG A 854 12.49 19.03 4.85
CA ARG A 854 11.41 20.00 5.07
C ARG A 854 10.11 19.30 5.38
N LEU A 855 9.77 18.22 4.65
CA LEU A 855 8.59 17.42 4.94
C LEU A 855 8.63 16.85 6.36
N ARG A 856 9.79 16.36 6.81
CA ARG A 856 9.98 15.90 8.19
C ARG A 856 9.71 17.02 9.20
N THR A 857 10.17 18.24 8.90
CA THR A 857 9.95 19.42 9.75
C THR A 857 8.46 19.79 9.82
N VAL A 858 7.76 19.83 8.67
CA VAL A 858 6.30 20.06 8.61
C VAL A 858 5.52 19.02 9.41
N LEU A 859 5.90 17.74 9.33
CA LEU A 859 5.22 16.67 10.06
C LEU A 859 5.50 16.69 11.57
N ALA A 860 6.62 17.28 12.00
CA ALA A 860 6.93 17.45 13.42
C ALA A 860 6.09 18.56 14.07
N ASP A 861 5.72 19.61 13.32
CA ASP A 861 4.89 20.72 13.80
C ASP A 861 3.87 21.19 12.72
N VAL A 862 2.84 20.36 12.52
CA VAL A 862 1.80 20.62 11.51
C VAL A 862 0.98 21.87 11.83
N ASP A 863 0.79 22.18 13.12
CA ASP A 863 0.00 23.34 13.54
C ASP A 863 0.74 24.64 13.23
N HIS A 864 2.06 24.68 13.42
CA HIS A 864 2.88 25.81 12.97
C HIS A 864 2.80 26.01 11.46
N ALA A 865 2.96 24.95 10.67
CA ALA A 865 2.90 25.03 9.21
C ALA A 865 1.51 25.50 8.72
N ARG A 866 0.42 25.02 9.35
CA ARG A 866 -0.95 25.48 9.05
C ARG A 866 -1.15 26.96 9.40
N ALA A 867 -0.63 27.40 10.54
CA ALA A 867 -0.68 28.81 10.93
C ALA A 867 0.13 29.70 9.97
N ALA A 868 1.26 29.21 9.44
CA ALA A 868 2.03 29.91 8.42
C ALA A 868 1.22 30.08 7.12
N LEU A 869 0.58 29.02 6.63
CA LEU A 869 -0.30 29.08 5.46
C LEU A 869 -1.46 30.06 5.67
N GLN A 870 -2.16 29.99 6.80
CA GLN A 870 -3.28 30.89 7.11
C GLN A 870 -2.85 32.36 7.17
N ARG A 871 -1.70 32.65 7.81
CA ARG A 871 -1.15 34.02 7.87
C ARG A 871 -0.85 34.59 6.49
N ARG A 872 -0.50 33.75 5.52
CA ARG A 872 -0.23 34.16 4.13
C ARG A 872 -1.48 34.34 3.29
N GLU A 873 -2.63 33.83 3.72
CA GLU A 873 -3.92 34.12 3.07
C GLU A 873 -4.53 35.45 3.55
N LEU A 874 -4.03 36.03 4.65
CA LEU A 874 -4.46 37.33 5.14
C LEU A 874 -4.02 38.48 4.23
N LEU A 875 -4.84 39.52 4.17
CA LEU A 875 -4.61 40.72 3.37
C LEU A 875 -4.28 41.90 4.29
N HIS A 876 -3.15 42.55 4.06
CA HIS A 876 -2.73 43.76 4.77
C HIS A 876 -3.32 44.97 4.06
N LEU A 877 -4.24 45.63 4.75
CA LEU A 877 -5.01 46.75 4.23
C LEU A 877 -4.54 48.05 4.88
N SER A 878 -4.12 49.01 4.07
CA SER A 878 -3.81 50.37 4.50
C SER A 878 -4.87 51.36 4.00
N GLY A 879 -5.14 52.40 4.79
CA GLY A 879 -6.14 53.43 4.48
C GLY A 879 -7.50 53.24 5.15
N LYS A 880 -8.38 54.23 5.00
CA LYS A 880 -9.75 54.19 5.55
C LYS A 880 -10.68 53.48 4.55
N VAL A 881 -11.46 52.52 5.04
CA VAL A 881 -12.28 51.64 4.19
C VAL A 881 -13.76 51.69 4.52
N GLU A 882 -14.57 51.84 3.49
CA GLU A 882 -16.01 51.68 3.43
C GLU A 882 -16.34 50.31 2.82
N TRP A 883 -16.88 49.42 3.65
CA TRP A 883 -17.23 48.05 3.27
C TRP A 883 -18.58 47.93 2.56
N ASN A 884 -19.33 49.03 2.44
CA ASN A 884 -20.60 49.06 1.72
C ASN A 884 -20.35 49.54 0.30
N ILE A 885 -20.55 48.67 -0.69
CA ILE A 885 -20.34 48.99 -2.10
C ILE A 885 -21.64 48.87 -2.89
N PRO A 886 -21.79 49.60 -4.00
CA PRO A 886 -23.00 49.52 -4.83
C PRO A 886 -23.31 48.09 -5.31
N GLU A 887 -24.59 47.72 -5.29
CA GLU A 887 -25.06 46.47 -5.88
C GLU A 887 -24.77 46.43 -7.40
N PRO A 888 -24.50 45.25 -7.97
CA PRO A 888 -24.39 45.12 -9.42
C PRO A 888 -25.73 45.42 -10.09
N LEU A 889 -25.70 45.88 -11.33
CA LEU A 889 -26.91 46.02 -12.15
C LEU A 889 -27.40 44.60 -12.51
N ASP A 890 -28.38 44.09 -11.77
CA ASP A 890 -28.91 42.73 -11.99
C ASP A 890 -29.81 42.66 -13.24
N GLU A 891 -29.33 41.99 -14.29
CA GLU A 891 -30.20 41.47 -15.36
C GLU A 891 -30.72 40.10 -14.92
N SER A 892 -32.04 39.96 -14.79
CA SER A 892 -32.64 38.67 -14.44
C SER A 892 -32.28 37.60 -15.49
N PRO A 893 -31.86 36.38 -15.08
CA PRO A 893 -31.47 35.36 -16.04
C PRO A 893 -32.67 35.03 -16.94
N SER A 894 -32.43 34.95 -18.25
CA SER A 894 -33.46 34.76 -19.29
C SER A 894 -34.08 33.35 -19.24
N GLY A 895 -34.90 33.07 -18.23
CA GLY A 895 -35.65 31.80 -18.06
C GLY A 895 -34.83 30.59 -17.60
N SER A 896 -33.57 30.76 -17.19
CA SER A 896 -32.70 29.71 -16.64
C SER A 896 -32.25 30.04 -15.21
N ASP A 897 -31.69 29.08 -14.47
CA ASP A 897 -31.05 29.38 -13.19
C ASP A 897 -29.72 30.17 -13.39
N TRP A 898 -29.19 30.71 -12.29
CA TRP A 898 -27.94 31.49 -12.31
C TRP A 898 -26.72 30.66 -12.73
N LEU A 899 -26.71 29.35 -12.45
CA LEU A 899 -25.63 28.46 -12.87
C LEU A 899 -25.58 28.36 -14.41
N GLN A 900 -26.70 28.07 -15.06
CA GLN A 900 -26.78 28.02 -16.52
C GLN A 900 -26.49 29.36 -17.18
N HIS A 901 -26.90 30.46 -16.53
CA HIS A 901 -26.56 31.80 -16.99
C HIS A 901 -25.05 32.06 -16.93
N ARG A 902 -24.38 31.66 -15.84
CA ARG A 902 -22.92 31.76 -15.69
C ARG A 902 -22.16 30.90 -16.69
N ILE A 903 -22.58 29.65 -16.92
CA ILE A 903 -22.01 28.77 -17.94
C ILE A 903 -22.06 29.43 -19.32
N ARG A 904 -23.20 30.03 -19.68
CA ARG A 904 -23.38 30.74 -20.95
C ARG A 904 -22.44 31.94 -21.07
N LEU A 905 -22.44 32.84 -20.10
CA LEU A 905 -21.61 34.05 -20.14
C LEU A 905 -20.12 33.73 -20.11
N GLY A 906 -19.70 32.80 -19.24
CA GLY A 906 -18.32 32.35 -19.16
C GLY A 906 -17.83 31.64 -20.42
N SER A 907 -18.72 30.96 -21.16
CA SER A 907 -18.39 30.38 -22.47
C SER A 907 -18.21 31.43 -23.55
N LEU A 908 -18.97 32.52 -23.49
CA LEU A 908 -18.89 33.65 -24.42
C LEU A 908 -17.79 34.66 -24.05
N GLN A 909 -17.25 34.59 -22.83
CA GLN A 909 -16.28 35.53 -22.25
C GLN A 909 -16.72 37.00 -22.41
N GLN A 910 -18.03 37.25 -22.25
CA GLN A 910 -18.57 38.59 -22.41
C GLN A 910 -18.29 39.44 -21.16
N VAL A 911 -17.50 40.50 -21.30
CA VAL A 911 -17.16 41.43 -20.22
C VAL A 911 -17.72 42.84 -20.48
N PRO A 912 -17.99 43.65 -19.44
CA PRO A 912 -18.43 45.04 -19.59
C PRO A 912 -17.42 45.92 -20.34
N LYS A 913 -17.89 47.01 -20.97
CA LYS A 913 -17.08 47.90 -21.83
C LYS A 913 -15.83 48.46 -21.15
N GLU A 914 -15.88 48.75 -19.85
CA GLU A 914 -14.77 49.34 -19.08
C GLU A 914 -14.04 48.30 -18.20
N PHE A 915 -14.24 47.01 -18.44
CA PHE A 915 -13.69 45.93 -17.60
C PHE A 915 -12.16 45.96 -17.52
N TYR A 916 -11.48 45.97 -18.67
CA TYR A 916 -10.02 45.95 -18.72
C TYR A 916 -9.38 47.22 -18.13
N ALA A 917 -9.91 48.39 -18.47
CA ALA A 917 -9.47 49.66 -17.89
C ALA A 917 -9.68 49.70 -16.37
N GLY A 918 -10.75 49.06 -15.89
CA GLY A 918 -11.03 48.90 -14.46
C GLY A 918 -10.07 47.95 -13.74
N ILE A 919 -9.64 46.85 -14.36
CA ILE A 919 -8.58 45.98 -13.80
C ILE A 919 -7.25 46.72 -13.70
N TRP A 920 -6.89 47.49 -14.72
CA TRP A 920 -5.71 48.36 -14.67
C TRP A 920 -5.79 49.37 -13.51
N SER A 921 -6.98 49.91 -13.25
CA SER A 921 -7.22 50.80 -12.11
C SER A 921 -7.16 50.05 -10.77
N LEU A 922 -7.64 48.81 -10.71
CA LEU A 922 -7.56 47.95 -9.53
C LEU A 922 -6.10 47.61 -9.15
N LEU A 923 -5.22 47.41 -10.14
CA LEU A 923 -3.78 47.18 -9.91
C LEU A 923 -3.07 48.35 -9.20
N HIS A 924 -3.63 49.56 -9.18
CA HIS A 924 -3.10 50.66 -8.36
C HIS A 924 -3.35 50.48 -6.86
N HIS A 925 -4.30 49.62 -6.49
CA HIS A 925 -4.76 49.42 -5.13
C HIS A 925 -4.28 48.09 -4.52
N CYS A 926 -3.41 47.34 -5.21
CA CYS A 926 -2.83 46.10 -4.72
C CYS A 926 -1.43 45.86 -5.28
N HIS A 927 -0.64 44.99 -4.64
CA HIS A 927 0.66 44.58 -5.18
C HIS A 927 0.51 43.83 -6.52
N GLY A 928 -0.53 42.99 -6.62
CA GLY A 928 -0.87 42.22 -7.81
C GLY A 928 -2.16 41.41 -7.66
N LEU A 929 -2.64 40.86 -8.77
CA LEU A 929 -3.82 40.00 -8.87
C LEU A 929 -3.41 38.61 -9.33
N VAL A 930 -3.90 37.56 -8.66
CA VAL A 930 -3.70 36.16 -9.09
C VAL A 930 -5.00 35.61 -9.65
N ILE A 931 -4.97 35.24 -10.93
CA ILE A 931 -6.12 34.72 -11.66
C ILE A 931 -5.85 33.25 -12.04
N GLY A 932 -6.42 32.33 -11.26
CA GLY A 932 -6.20 30.90 -11.41
C GLY A 932 -5.21 30.36 -10.36
N ASP A 933 -4.37 29.42 -10.78
CA ASP A 933 -3.44 28.73 -9.89
C ASP A 933 -2.39 29.67 -9.27
N LYS A 934 -2.30 29.64 -7.94
CA LYS A 934 -1.39 30.44 -7.11
C LYS A 934 0.07 30.02 -7.13
N LEU A 935 0.38 28.81 -7.59
CA LEU A 935 1.76 28.33 -7.76
C LEU A 935 2.33 28.66 -9.15
N GLU A 936 1.48 29.02 -10.11
CA GLU A 936 1.86 29.30 -11.49
C GLU A 936 2.17 30.80 -11.67
N ARG A 937 3.44 31.12 -11.92
CA ARG A 937 3.94 32.50 -12.09
C ARG A 937 3.20 33.26 -13.17
N ARG A 938 2.84 32.58 -14.27
CA ARG A 938 2.12 33.18 -15.41
C ARG A 938 0.70 33.63 -15.08
N ASN A 939 0.13 33.25 -13.93
CA ASN A 939 -1.22 33.66 -13.53
C ASN A 939 -1.28 34.98 -12.75
N ARG A 940 -0.15 35.68 -12.60
CA ARG A 940 -0.05 36.90 -11.79
C ARG A 940 0.02 38.16 -12.67
N LEU A 941 -0.86 39.13 -12.38
CA LEU A 941 -0.79 40.49 -12.91
C LEU A 941 -0.22 41.40 -11.81
N THR A 942 1.01 41.85 -11.96
CA THR A 942 1.67 42.70 -10.95
C THR A 942 1.47 44.19 -11.25
N SER A 943 1.52 45.00 -10.19
CA SER A 943 1.50 46.47 -10.30
C SER A 943 2.68 47.04 -11.11
N ALA A 944 3.73 46.24 -11.38
CA ALA A 944 4.80 46.62 -12.30
C ALA A 944 4.28 46.92 -13.72
N LEU A 945 3.22 46.23 -14.17
CA LEU A 945 2.58 46.46 -15.47
C LEU A 945 2.05 47.90 -15.62
N LEU A 946 1.77 48.60 -14.53
CA LEU A 946 1.33 50.00 -14.55
C LEU A 946 2.40 50.96 -15.09
N ARG A 947 3.68 50.58 -14.98
CA ARG A 947 4.80 51.36 -15.52
C ARG A 947 4.98 51.17 -17.02
N GLU A 948 4.45 50.07 -17.56
CA GLU A 948 4.70 49.61 -18.93
C GLU A 948 3.48 49.71 -19.84
N LYS A 949 2.26 49.67 -19.28
CA LYS A 949 0.99 49.57 -20.01
C LYS A 949 0.01 50.65 -19.58
N THR A 950 -0.84 51.09 -20.50
CA THR A 950 -1.93 52.04 -20.26
C THR A 950 -3.32 51.37 -20.24
N PRO A 951 -4.34 51.96 -19.59
CA PRO A 951 -5.65 51.30 -19.38
C PRO A 951 -6.45 51.01 -20.65
N GLY A 952 -6.13 51.68 -21.77
CA GLY A 952 -6.79 51.49 -23.07
C GLY A 952 -6.01 50.59 -24.04
N GLU A 953 -4.86 50.04 -23.63
CA GLU A 953 -4.02 49.22 -24.51
C GLU A 953 -4.64 47.86 -24.78
N ARG A 954 -4.71 47.51 -26.07
CA ARG A 954 -5.19 46.20 -26.52
C ARG A 954 -4.33 45.05 -25.99
N ASN A 955 -3.03 45.24 -25.84
CA ASN A 955 -2.12 44.20 -25.35
C ASN A 955 -2.39 43.87 -23.88
N PHE A 956 -2.72 44.87 -23.04
CA PHE A 956 -3.12 44.64 -21.66
C PHE A 956 -4.45 43.86 -21.59
N ALA A 957 -5.43 44.23 -22.43
CA ALA A 957 -6.70 43.49 -22.52
C ALA A 957 -6.50 42.02 -22.94
N ILE A 958 -5.66 41.75 -23.94
CA ILE A 958 -5.33 40.39 -24.38
C ILE A 958 -4.68 39.58 -23.26
N GLN A 959 -3.78 40.18 -22.49
CA GLN A 959 -3.13 39.49 -21.36
C GLN A 959 -4.16 39.07 -20.29
N VAL A 960 -5.07 39.97 -19.91
CA VAL A 960 -6.15 39.65 -18.95
C VAL A 960 -7.08 38.58 -19.51
N GLU A 961 -7.46 38.68 -20.78
CA GLU A 961 -8.33 37.72 -21.47
C GLU A 961 -7.67 36.33 -21.54
N HIS A 962 -6.36 36.28 -21.81
CA HIS A 962 -5.56 35.06 -21.81
C HIS A 962 -5.62 34.36 -20.44
N LEU A 963 -5.41 35.08 -19.33
CA LEU A 963 -5.50 34.49 -17.99
C LEU A 963 -6.88 33.91 -17.67
N LEU A 964 -7.95 34.65 -18.01
CA LEU A 964 -9.32 34.15 -17.83
C LEU A 964 -9.61 32.94 -18.72
N SER A 965 -9.03 32.89 -19.92
CA SER A 965 -9.21 31.79 -20.86
C SER A 965 -8.58 30.47 -20.40
N ARG A 966 -7.49 30.53 -19.61
CA ARG A 966 -6.85 29.36 -18.99
C ARG A 966 -7.75 28.63 -18.00
N ILE A 967 -8.79 29.29 -17.47
CA ILE A 967 -9.77 28.67 -16.58
C ILE A 967 -10.69 27.77 -17.40
N GLY A 968 -10.56 26.45 -17.26
CA GLY A 968 -11.30 25.47 -18.07
C GLY A 968 -12.81 25.42 -17.81
N ALA A 969 -13.26 25.71 -16.59
CA ALA A 969 -14.68 25.67 -16.20
C ALA A 969 -15.38 27.00 -16.50
N PRO A 970 -16.35 27.05 -17.44
CA PRO A 970 -17.02 28.30 -17.83
C PRO A 970 -17.73 29.01 -16.67
N GLU A 971 -18.41 28.28 -15.80
CA GLU A 971 -19.10 28.82 -14.63
C GLU A 971 -18.15 29.45 -13.61
N TYR A 972 -16.97 28.85 -13.41
CA TYR A 972 -15.96 29.39 -12.50
C TYR A 972 -15.25 30.59 -13.12
N ARG A 973 -14.97 30.54 -14.43
CA ARG A 973 -14.45 31.68 -15.19
C ARG A 973 -15.35 32.91 -15.03
N GLN A 974 -16.66 32.72 -15.15
CA GLN A 974 -17.61 33.81 -14.95
C GLN A 974 -17.60 34.33 -13.50
N LEU A 975 -17.48 33.45 -12.49
CA LEU A 975 -17.30 33.89 -11.10
C LEU A 975 -16.03 34.70 -10.88
N CYS A 976 -14.91 34.38 -11.54
CA CYS A 976 -13.70 35.20 -11.50
C CYS A 976 -13.96 36.60 -12.08
N THR A 977 -14.66 36.69 -13.22
CA THR A 977 -15.10 37.98 -13.79
C THR A 977 -15.97 38.78 -12.83
N GLU A 978 -16.98 38.13 -12.21
CA GLU A 978 -17.85 38.75 -11.20
C GLU A 978 -17.05 39.23 -9.98
N SER A 979 -16.09 38.44 -9.51
CA SER A 979 -15.21 38.77 -8.39
C SER A 979 -14.30 39.96 -8.69
N LEU A 980 -13.72 40.02 -9.89
CA LEU A 980 -12.94 41.17 -10.36
C LEU A 980 -13.80 42.43 -10.40
N LEU A 981 -15.04 42.35 -10.90
CA LEU A 981 -15.99 43.47 -10.90
C LEU A 981 -16.32 43.93 -9.47
N SER A 982 -16.47 43.00 -8.52
CA SER A 982 -16.67 43.32 -7.09
C SER A 982 -15.46 44.02 -6.49
N LEU A 983 -14.24 43.54 -6.76
CA LEU A 983 -12.99 44.17 -6.34
C LEU A 983 -12.83 45.58 -6.94
N MET A 984 -13.18 45.76 -8.21
CA MET A 984 -13.16 47.06 -8.89
C MET A 984 -14.15 48.04 -8.24
N ALA A 985 -15.38 47.60 -7.95
CA ALA A 985 -16.37 48.41 -7.25
C ALA A 985 -15.89 48.78 -5.84
N PHE A 986 -15.26 47.85 -5.13
CA PHE A 986 -14.65 48.08 -3.83
C PHE A 986 -13.52 49.10 -3.87
N ALA A 987 -12.60 49.01 -4.83
CA ALA A 987 -11.53 49.99 -5.02
C ALA A 987 -12.07 51.38 -5.40
N THR A 988 -13.14 51.45 -6.22
CA THR A 988 -13.76 52.73 -6.60
C THR A 988 -14.45 53.42 -5.41
N ALA A 989 -15.08 52.65 -4.52
CA ALA A 989 -15.62 53.20 -3.27
C ALA A 989 -14.51 53.64 -2.29
N ASN A 990 -13.30 53.10 -2.43
CA ASN A 990 -12.19 53.28 -1.51
C ASN A 990 -10.90 53.77 -2.21
N PRO A 991 -10.87 55.00 -2.75
CA PRO A 991 -9.75 55.48 -3.56
C PRO A 991 -8.43 55.71 -2.79
N ASN A 992 -8.48 55.75 -1.46
CA ASN A 992 -7.31 55.95 -0.59
C ASN A 992 -6.83 54.65 0.07
N MET A 993 -7.40 53.51 -0.33
CA MET A 993 -7.08 52.21 0.23
C MET A 993 -6.03 51.51 -0.62
N HIS A 994 -5.14 50.75 0.02
CA HIS A 994 -4.18 49.91 -0.67
C HIS A 994 -3.99 48.58 0.04
N PHE A 995 -3.99 47.49 -0.73
CA PHE A 995 -3.58 46.17 -0.27
C PHE A 995 -2.07 46.02 -0.50
N ASP A 996 -1.32 45.76 0.57
CA ASP A 996 0.14 45.55 0.46
C ASP A 996 0.50 44.16 -0.10
N ASP A 997 -0.49 43.25 -0.19
CA ASP A 997 -0.35 41.88 -0.69
C ASP A 997 -0.96 41.67 -2.08
N ASP A 998 -0.64 40.51 -2.65
CA ASP A 998 -1.32 40.01 -3.84
C ASP A 998 -2.71 39.46 -3.49
N ILE A 999 -3.72 39.83 -4.28
CA ILE A 999 -5.09 39.36 -4.09
C ILE A 999 -5.31 38.12 -4.98
N ALA A 1000 -5.41 36.95 -4.34
CA ALA A 1000 -5.74 35.72 -5.03
C ALA A 1000 -7.26 35.51 -5.13
N LEU A 1001 -7.79 35.49 -6.36
CA LEU A 1001 -9.23 35.34 -6.62
C LEU A 1001 -9.79 34.05 -6.02
N ASP A 1002 -9.06 32.94 -6.13
CA ASP A 1002 -9.48 31.64 -5.59
C ASP A 1002 -9.65 31.67 -4.07
N VAL A 1003 -8.81 32.41 -3.35
CA VAL A 1003 -8.89 32.59 -1.89
C VAL A 1003 -10.13 33.43 -1.56
N VAL A 1004 -10.32 34.56 -2.25
CA VAL A 1004 -11.47 35.45 -2.04
C VAL A 1004 -12.79 34.72 -2.31
N ILE A 1005 -12.90 34.02 -3.45
CA ILE A 1005 -14.10 33.25 -3.81
C ILE A 1005 -14.31 32.10 -2.82
N GLY A 1006 -13.25 31.35 -2.48
CA GLY A 1006 -13.34 30.25 -1.52
C GLY A 1006 -13.83 30.69 -0.14
N HIS A 1007 -13.36 31.85 0.34
CA HIS A 1007 -13.86 32.48 1.57
C HIS A 1007 -15.30 33.00 1.41
N ALA A 1008 -15.64 33.59 0.25
CA ALA A 1008 -16.99 34.06 -0.03
C ALA A 1008 -18.02 32.92 -0.02
N VAL A 1009 -17.66 31.74 -0.56
CA VAL A 1009 -18.49 30.53 -0.50
C VAL A 1009 -18.74 30.12 0.95
N ARG A 1010 -17.70 30.16 1.80
CA ARG A 1010 -17.82 29.85 3.23
C ARG A 1010 -18.70 30.85 3.97
N VAL A 1011 -18.52 32.14 3.71
CA VAL A 1011 -19.33 33.23 4.30
C VAL A 1011 -20.80 33.08 3.87
N GLY A 1012 -21.07 32.88 2.58
CA GLY A 1012 -22.41 32.70 2.05
C GLY A 1012 -23.13 31.47 2.62
N TRP A 1013 -22.39 30.38 2.87
CA TRP A 1013 -22.94 29.21 3.56
C TRP A 1013 -23.32 29.54 5.01
N ARG A 1014 -22.43 30.19 5.77
CA ARG A 1014 -22.68 30.61 7.16
C ARG A 1014 -23.88 31.55 7.27
N ASN A 1015 -24.00 32.51 6.36
CA ASN A 1015 -25.09 33.48 6.38
C ASN A 1015 -26.46 32.84 6.10
N ARG A 1016 -26.52 31.83 5.23
CA ARG A 1016 -27.76 31.08 4.95
C ARG A 1016 -28.07 29.97 5.95
N HIS A 1017 -27.07 29.48 6.69
CA HIS A 1017 -27.21 28.40 7.67
C HIS A 1017 -26.63 28.77 9.05
N PRO A 1018 -27.15 29.81 9.74
CA PRO A 1018 -26.59 30.31 10.99
C PRO A 1018 -26.67 29.31 12.17
N GLU A 1019 -27.54 28.31 12.05
CA GLU A 1019 -27.76 27.24 13.04
C GLU A 1019 -26.61 26.20 13.07
N GLN A 1020 -25.78 26.14 12.02
CA GLN A 1020 -24.69 25.16 11.88
C GLN A 1020 -23.39 25.67 12.51
N LYS A 1021 -22.68 24.82 13.27
CA LYS A 1021 -21.39 25.19 13.86
C LYS A 1021 -20.32 25.38 12.79
N THR A 1022 -19.51 26.43 12.92
CA THR A 1022 -18.44 26.79 11.97
C THR A 1022 -17.41 25.67 11.73
N VAL A 1023 -17.22 24.80 12.72
CA VAL A 1023 -16.30 23.65 12.67
C VAL A 1023 -16.74 22.58 11.66
N ASP A 1024 -18.02 22.53 11.29
CA ASP A 1024 -18.56 21.49 10.41
C ASP A 1024 -18.53 21.86 8.90
N TYR A 1025 -18.03 23.05 8.53
CA TYR A 1025 -18.03 23.53 7.13
C TYR A 1025 -17.38 22.54 6.15
N SER A 1026 -16.32 21.84 6.56
CA SER A 1026 -15.63 20.87 5.69
C SER A 1026 -16.55 19.74 5.21
N GLN A 1027 -17.60 19.40 5.95
CA GLN A 1027 -18.57 18.36 5.58
C GLN A 1027 -19.55 18.87 4.50
N TYR A 1028 -19.78 20.18 4.44
CA TYR A 1028 -20.77 20.80 3.55
C TYR A 1028 -20.15 21.55 2.36
N LYS A 1029 -18.83 21.48 2.18
CA LYS A 1029 -18.10 22.22 1.14
C LYS A 1029 -18.71 22.07 -0.26
N ALA A 1030 -19.05 20.85 -0.68
CA ALA A 1030 -19.65 20.62 -2.00
C ALA A 1030 -21.03 21.28 -2.14
N ALA A 1031 -21.87 21.21 -1.10
CA ALA A 1031 -23.17 21.87 -1.09
C ALA A 1031 -23.04 23.39 -1.06
N ALA A 1032 -22.05 23.93 -0.34
CA ALA A 1032 -21.75 25.35 -0.29
C ALA A 1032 -21.37 25.92 -1.66
N TRP A 1033 -20.48 25.23 -2.40
CA TRP A 1033 -20.17 25.60 -3.78
C TRP A 1033 -21.40 25.53 -4.69
N ALA A 1034 -22.19 24.46 -4.62
CA ALA A 1034 -23.41 24.31 -5.41
C ALA A 1034 -24.46 25.39 -5.10
N GLN A 1035 -24.51 25.90 -3.86
CA GLN A 1035 -25.33 27.04 -3.47
C GLN A 1035 -24.78 28.34 -4.06
N PHE A 1036 -23.48 28.59 -3.94
CA PHE A 1036 -22.83 29.81 -4.41
C PHE A 1036 -23.02 29.98 -5.93
N TYR A 1037 -22.81 28.91 -6.71
CA TYR A 1037 -23.04 28.91 -8.16
C TYR A 1037 -24.47 29.25 -8.59
N ARG A 1038 -25.46 29.04 -7.71
CA ARG A 1038 -26.88 29.34 -7.98
C ARG A 1038 -27.36 30.66 -7.38
N SER A 1039 -26.52 31.35 -6.62
CA SER A 1039 -26.86 32.62 -5.97
C SER A 1039 -26.66 33.79 -6.95
N SER A 1040 -27.37 34.90 -6.75
CA SER A 1040 -27.28 36.05 -7.68
C SER A 1040 -25.92 36.76 -7.60
N PRO A 1041 -25.52 37.53 -8.63
CA PRO A 1041 -24.30 38.34 -8.58
C PRO A 1041 -24.29 39.33 -7.40
N ALA A 1042 -25.45 39.88 -7.01
CA ALA A 1042 -25.57 40.74 -5.84
C ALA A 1042 -25.23 40.01 -4.52
N GLU A 1043 -25.79 38.81 -4.32
CA GLU A 1043 -25.49 37.99 -3.14
C GLU A 1043 -24.02 37.54 -3.12
N CYS A 1044 -23.49 37.12 -4.27
CA CYS A 1044 -22.08 36.75 -4.39
C CYS A 1044 -21.15 37.93 -4.09
N ARG A 1045 -21.48 39.14 -4.56
CA ARG A 1045 -20.73 40.35 -4.24
C ARG A 1045 -20.74 40.64 -2.75
N GLU A 1046 -21.91 40.60 -2.11
CA GLU A 1046 -22.01 40.83 -0.67
C GLU A 1046 -21.09 39.87 0.11
N TRP A 1047 -21.13 38.58 -0.21
CA TRP A 1047 -20.29 37.58 0.45
C TRP A 1047 -18.80 37.73 0.11
N GLN A 1048 -18.44 38.17 -1.10
CA GLN A 1048 -17.06 38.48 -1.48
C GLN A 1048 -16.50 39.66 -0.68
N ILE A 1049 -17.28 40.71 -0.46
CA ILE A 1049 -16.83 41.85 0.35
C ILE A 1049 -16.72 41.49 1.82
N GLN A 1050 -17.66 40.71 2.35
CA GLN A 1050 -17.54 40.16 3.70
C GLN A 1050 -16.32 39.24 3.84
N ALA A 1051 -16.01 38.42 2.82
CA ALA A 1051 -14.81 37.60 2.78
C ALA A 1051 -13.52 38.45 2.78
N LEU A 1052 -13.45 39.52 1.97
CA LEU A 1052 -12.34 40.46 2.00
C LEU A 1052 -12.15 41.11 3.37
N ARG A 1053 -13.26 41.42 4.05
CA ARG A 1053 -13.23 41.93 5.42
C ARG A 1053 -12.66 40.89 6.41
N GLU A 1054 -13.12 39.64 6.35
CA GLU A 1054 -12.56 38.57 7.18
C GLU A 1054 -11.06 38.34 6.90
N LEU A 1055 -10.62 38.48 5.64
CA LEU A 1055 -9.23 38.33 5.24
C LEU A 1055 -8.34 39.52 5.68
N ALA A 1056 -8.92 40.71 5.83
CA ALA A 1056 -8.23 41.92 6.26
C ALA A 1056 -8.25 42.17 7.78
N ASP A 1057 -9.22 41.59 8.50
CA ASP A 1057 -9.38 41.77 9.95
C ASP A 1057 -8.36 40.91 10.74
N GLN A 1058 -7.21 41.51 11.08
CA GLN A 1058 -6.11 40.87 11.84
C GLN A 1058 -6.46 40.47 13.29
N GLU A 1059 -7.56 40.99 13.86
CA GLU A 1059 -7.97 40.69 15.24
C GLU A 1059 -8.65 39.32 15.41
N ALA A 1060 -9.07 38.66 14.32
CA ALA A 1060 -9.74 37.36 14.38
C ALA A 1060 -8.80 36.17 14.72
N LEU A 1061 -7.49 36.40 14.78
CA LEU A 1061 -6.43 35.37 14.96
C LEU A 1061 -5.53 35.59 16.19
N ARG A 1062 -5.88 36.50 17.11
CA ARG A 1062 -5.20 36.65 18.42
C ARG A 1062 -5.77 35.74 19.49
#